data_AF-A0A1G4PP48-F1
#
_entry.id   AF-A0A1G4PP48-F1
#
_cell.length_a   1.000
_cell.length_b   1.000
_cell.length_c   1.000
_cell.angle_alpha   90.00
_cell.angle_beta   90.00
_cell.angle_gamma   90.00
#
_symmetry.space_group_name_H-M   'P 1'
#
loop_
_entity.id
_entity.type
_entity.pdbx_description
1 polymer ?
#
loop_
_entity_poly.entity_id
_entity_poly.type
_entity_poly.pdbx_seq_one_letter_code
_entity_poly.pdbx_strand_id
1 'polypeptide(L)'
;MSEKAEVRQISSLAEGDEEQKPNFMQAIQEEISLSFPSDKFRYLISELSVQQKRAIAHFLHFPIVFSKYKKFPDALFHKLLLQLQKQYLISDRERLYWVIIFTVLDVLKNESPGTLETFLAAKEDNILKFGQWHVYWALRFHPGRATGRTSWEEAIREFEEGLKGKAQEAKSPPDARSSDEKLTVIEQKLRNELALRQTREKEVEQLRKELGIQTKKLEKIESEKKQFAAQLTIVKEQAAKQKAEAEAFRDQLEGRLCRLNKEKNELQDLVKEAELKVEKMKANVVKVEHELEKWKQRHEMKGQTNTYDLIVLLSNSLLPESDKLFQELRHGNPENAPALRAQIRKIFDLIDFLEQFQHGNGQAQSNDHVQLSDHSFESDPSVPEVSGQSCVGTFYRRDHGGYVVLEDGKTFNVTESIVHQHGLEHEAEVKCSPGKQQNGTTLYDIELLLQGDDTYAPVRQFVGYIELGDHFTWYCVDMNDSQNRYPLHQRDIEIQRPNDGDPCLFNIANEGHFARLSRLYRKTKQSAAEQEIKTQKPSLLRGQVKKTKPDPFLESCKIVIVGGLRKWFEGVVAETGAILIHDSGDAPERIHADLSKADALFFLLTATSHRATWSCVEIAKQRQIPHFVIQGSKSNLRMLLWENRELIKRKNMILDI
;
A
#
# COMPACT_ATOMS: atom_id res chain seq x y z
N MET A 1 -31.93 -36.10 15.48
CA MET A 1 -31.31 -35.52 14.27
C MET A 1 -29.92 -35.00 14.65
N SER A 2 -28.93 -35.10 13.76
CA SER A 2 -27.50 -34.95 14.11
C SER A 2 -27.10 -33.47 14.29
N GLU A 3 -26.31 -33.15 15.32
CA GLU A 3 -25.69 -31.82 15.61
C GLU A 3 -25.01 -31.17 14.39
N LYS A 4 -24.63 -31.96 13.37
CA LYS A 4 -24.01 -31.48 12.12
C LYS A 4 -25.03 -30.95 11.10
N ALA A 5 -26.32 -31.25 11.24
CA ALA A 5 -27.36 -30.87 10.29
C ALA A 5 -27.86 -29.43 10.53
N GLU A 6 -28.09 -29.03 11.78
CA GLU A 6 -28.58 -27.68 12.12
C GLU A 6 -27.49 -26.59 11.98
N VAL A 7 -26.24 -26.90 12.34
CA VAL A 7 -25.11 -25.96 12.16
C VAL A 7 -24.81 -25.74 10.66
N ARG A 8 -25.09 -26.73 9.81
CA ARG A 8 -24.95 -26.58 8.35
C ARG A 8 -26.02 -25.67 7.76
N GLN A 9 -27.26 -25.64 8.27
CA GLN A 9 -28.31 -24.78 7.73
C GLN A 9 -27.97 -23.29 7.83
N ILE A 10 -27.46 -22.80 8.96
CA ILE A 10 -27.16 -21.37 9.14
C ILE A 10 -25.91 -20.96 8.32
N SER A 11 -24.95 -21.87 8.11
CA SER A 11 -23.78 -21.60 7.26
C SER A 11 -24.03 -21.81 5.76
N SER A 12 -24.91 -22.73 5.36
CA SER A 12 -25.24 -22.99 3.94
C SER A 12 -26.25 -22.00 3.35
N LEU A 13 -27.00 -21.28 4.19
CA LEU A 13 -27.99 -20.28 3.74
C LEU A 13 -27.38 -18.92 3.40
N ALA A 14 -26.11 -18.66 3.75
CA ALA A 14 -25.39 -17.49 3.24
C ALA A 14 -25.17 -17.56 1.72
N GLU A 15 -25.10 -18.79 1.18
CA GLU A 15 -24.78 -19.06 -0.23
C GLU A 15 -25.99 -19.55 -1.06
N GLY A 16 -27.14 -19.86 -0.45
CA GLY A 16 -28.23 -20.61 -1.11
C GLY A 16 -29.60 -19.96 -1.31
N ASP A 17 -29.99 -18.91 -0.58
CA ASP A 17 -31.34 -18.29 -0.67
C ASP A 17 -31.28 -16.84 -1.20
N GLU A 18 -30.74 -16.63 -2.41
CA GLU A 18 -30.65 -15.31 -3.06
C GLU A 18 -32.03 -14.70 -3.41
N GLU A 19 -33.06 -15.52 -3.66
CA GLU A 19 -34.39 -15.05 -4.11
C GLU A 19 -35.25 -14.42 -3.01
N GLN A 20 -35.04 -14.75 -1.73
CA GLN A 20 -35.84 -14.20 -0.60
C GLN A 20 -35.15 -13.04 0.13
N LYS A 21 -33.84 -12.85 -0.06
CA LYS A 21 -33.08 -11.70 0.47
C LYS A 21 -33.73 -10.33 0.18
N PRO A 22 -34.23 -10.01 -1.03
CA PRO A 22 -34.78 -8.68 -1.31
C PRO A 22 -36.05 -8.35 -0.51
N ASN A 23 -36.92 -9.34 -0.23
CA ASN A 23 -38.17 -9.09 0.49
C ASN A 23 -37.95 -8.73 1.97
N PHE A 24 -36.99 -9.39 2.63
CA PHE A 24 -36.66 -9.09 4.01
C PHE A 24 -35.79 -7.84 4.16
N MET A 25 -35.00 -7.47 3.14
CA MET A 25 -34.19 -6.25 3.16
C MET A 25 -35.03 -4.99 3.35
N GLN A 26 -36.19 -4.89 2.69
CA GLN A 26 -37.10 -3.75 2.88
C GLN A 26 -37.66 -3.70 4.31
N ALA A 27 -38.07 -4.84 4.87
CA ALA A 27 -38.56 -4.92 6.24
C ALA A 27 -37.47 -4.56 7.28
N ILE A 28 -36.23 -5.00 7.06
CA ILE A 28 -35.09 -4.65 7.90
C ILE A 28 -34.80 -3.15 7.84
N GLN A 29 -34.82 -2.52 6.66
CA GLN A 29 -34.60 -1.09 6.51
C GLN A 29 -35.66 -0.25 7.23
N GLU A 30 -36.93 -0.63 7.14
CA GLU A 30 -38.02 -0.01 7.89
C GLU A 30 -37.82 -0.17 9.40
N GLU A 31 -37.39 -1.34 9.88
CA GLU A 31 -37.16 -1.62 11.30
C GLU A 31 -35.88 -1.00 11.87
N ILE A 32 -34.86 -0.74 11.05
CA ILE A 32 -33.65 -0.01 11.47
C ILE A 32 -33.98 1.46 11.78
N SER A 33 -34.99 2.03 11.12
CA SER A 33 -35.45 3.41 11.37
C SER A 33 -36.18 3.56 12.72
N LEU A 34 -36.67 2.46 13.29
CA LEU A 34 -37.38 2.44 14.57
C LEU A 34 -36.45 2.13 15.75
N SER A 35 -36.88 2.47 16.97
CA SER A 35 -36.15 2.11 18.19
C SER A 35 -36.16 0.59 18.37
N PHE A 36 -34.97 -0.02 18.49
CA PHE A 36 -34.82 -1.46 18.66
C PHE A 36 -35.53 -1.96 19.94
N PRO A 37 -36.46 -2.92 19.85
CA PRO A 37 -37.23 -3.41 21.00
C PRO A 37 -36.42 -4.39 21.86
N SER A 38 -35.49 -3.85 22.65
CA SER A 38 -34.52 -4.60 23.47
C SER A 38 -35.14 -5.67 24.35
N ASP A 39 -36.26 -5.35 25.01
CA ASP A 39 -36.91 -6.27 25.95
C ASP A 39 -37.47 -7.49 25.22
N LYS A 40 -38.09 -7.27 24.06
CA LYS A 40 -38.69 -8.32 23.21
C LYS A 40 -37.61 -9.20 22.58
N PHE A 41 -36.47 -8.61 22.22
CA PHE A 41 -35.31 -9.36 21.75
C PHE A 41 -34.68 -10.21 22.87
N ARG A 42 -34.60 -9.68 24.09
CA ARG A 42 -34.10 -10.44 25.25
C ARG A 42 -34.93 -11.70 25.51
N TYR A 43 -36.24 -11.60 25.36
CA TYR A 43 -37.11 -12.76 25.54
C TYR A 43 -36.96 -13.80 24.40
N LEU A 44 -36.76 -13.36 23.15
CA LEU A 44 -36.40 -14.27 22.06
C LEU A 44 -35.12 -15.05 22.39
N ILE A 45 -34.07 -14.38 22.88
CA ILE A 45 -32.81 -15.05 23.26
C ILE A 45 -33.02 -16.12 24.34
N SER A 46 -33.98 -15.91 25.25
CA SER A 46 -34.30 -16.88 26.30
C SER A 46 -34.99 -18.14 25.78
N GLU A 47 -35.68 -18.06 24.63
CA GLU A 47 -36.31 -19.19 23.97
C GLU A 47 -35.35 -19.96 23.04
N LEU A 48 -34.19 -19.41 22.70
CA LEU A 48 -33.23 -20.04 21.79
C LEU A 48 -32.56 -21.29 22.40
N SER A 49 -32.44 -22.33 21.58
CA SER A 49 -31.65 -23.51 21.92
C SER A 49 -30.16 -23.18 22.03
N VAL A 50 -29.41 -24.00 22.78
CA VAL A 50 -27.94 -23.82 22.91
C VAL A 50 -27.24 -23.91 21.54
N GLN A 51 -27.80 -24.68 20.60
CA GLN A 51 -27.25 -24.83 19.25
C GLN A 51 -27.47 -23.56 18.42
N GLN A 52 -28.68 -22.98 18.47
CA GLN A 52 -28.97 -21.70 17.82
C GLN A 52 -28.09 -20.58 18.38
N LYS A 53 -27.92 -20.50 19.72
CA LYS A 53 -27.02 -19.51 20.35
C LYS A 53 -25.57 -19.63 19.87
N ARG A 54 -25.06 -20.87 19.68
CA ARG A 54 -23.72 -21.11 19.12
C ARG A 54 -23.61 -20.65 17.67
N ALA A 55 -24.62 -20.94 16.85
CA ALA A 55 -24.64 -20.52 15.45
C ALA A 55 -24.69 -18.99 15.31
N ILE A 56 -25.49 -18.31 16.15
CA ILE A 56 -25.55 -16.85 16.21
C ILE A 56 -24.21 -16.26 16.63
N ALA A 57 -23.58 -16.82 17.67
CA ALA A 57 -22.27 -16.36 18.12
C ALA A 57 -21.19 -16.54 17.03
N HIS A 58 -21.27 -17.59 16.23
CA HIS A 58 -20.40 -17.78 15.07
C HIS A 58 -20.67 -16.76 13.96
N PHE A 59 -21.94 -16.55 13.60
CA PHE A 59 -22.34 -15.57 12.57
C PHE A 59 -21.94 -14.13 12.92
N LEU A 60 -22.11 -13.75 14.19
CA LEU A 60 -21.72 -12.43 14.70
C LEU A 60 -20.23 -12.33 15.04
N HIS A 61 -19.43 -13.37 14.78
CA HIS A 61 -17.99 -13.41 15.04
C HIS A 61 -17.62 -13.09 16.50
N PHE A 62 -18.43 -13.56 17.45
CA PHE A 62 -18.17 -13.34 18.87
C PHE A 62 -16.96 -14.15 19.34
N PRO A 63 -16.10 -13.59 20.22
CA PRO A 63 -14.92 -14.27 20.76
C PRO A 63 -15.32 -15.25 21.88
N ILE A 64 -16.26 -16.15 21.62
CA ILE A 64 -16.70 -17.20 22.54
C ILE A 64 -16.05 -18.52 22.11
N VAL A 65 -15.23 -19.10 22.98
CA VAL A 65 -14.62 -20.40 22.73
C VAL A 65 -15.66 -21.50 22.90
N PHE A 66 -16.05 -22.15 21.80
CA PHE A 66 -17.03 -23.24 21.82
C PHE A 66 -16.35 -24.56 22.22
N SER A 67 -16.71 -25.08 23.39
CA SER A 67 -16.39 -26.46 23.76
C SER A 67 -17.67 -27.29 23.78
N LYS A 68 -17.64 -28.47 23.14
CA LYS A 68 -18.79 -29.40 23.12
C LYS A 68 -19.22 -29.84 24.52
N TYR A 69 -18.28 -29.90 25.46
CA TYR A 69 -18.48 -30.44 26.80
C TYR A 69 -18.75 -29.39 27.88
N LYS A 70 -18.70 -28.09 27.54
CA LYS A 70 -18.98 -27.00 28.50
C LYS A 70 -20.34 -26.37 28.25
N LYS A 71 -21.02 -25.97 29.34
CA LYS A 71 -22.24 -25.16 29.28
C LYS A 71 -21.93 -23.86 28.51
N PHE A 72 -22.87 -23.46 27.66
CA PHE A 72 -22.71 -22.24 26.88
C PHE A 72 -22.72 -21.01 27.81
N PRO A 73 -21.81 -20.05 27.63
CA PRO A 73 -21.69 -18.92 28.54
C PRO A 73 -22.78 -17.87 28.25
N ASP A 74 -24.01 -18.14 28.68
CA ASP A 74 -25.17 -17.27 28.43
C ASP A 74 -24.93 -15.82 28.87
N ALA A 75 -24.36 -15.58 30.05
CA ALA A 75 -24.12 -14.22 30.54
C ALA A 75 -23.18 -13.40 29.63
N LEU A 76 -22.14 -14.04 29.07
CA LEU A 76 -21.23 -13.38 28.14
C LEU A 76 -21.89 -13.14 26.78
N PHE A 77 -22.67 -14.11 26.29
CA PHE A 77 -23.43 -13.97 25.06
C PHE A 77 -24.43 -12.81 25.11
N HIS A 78 -25.20 -12.70 26.20
CA HIS A 78 -26.12 -11.58 26.41
C HIS A 78 -25.38 -10.25 26.48
N LYS A 79 -24.23 -10.19 27.17
CA LYS A 79 -23.42 -8.97 27.26
C LYS A 79 -22.92 -8.51 25.89
N LEU A 80 -22.47 -9.43 25.04
CA LEU A 80 -21.99 -9.11 23.68
C LEU A 80 -23.11 -8.67 22.75
N LEU A 81 -24.29 -9.29 22.83
CA LEU A 81 -25.48 -8.83 22.09
C LEU A 81 -25.93 -7.42 22.50
N LEU A 82 -25.96 -7.14 23.81
CA LEU A 82 -26.26 -5.80 24.31
C LEU A 82 -25.18 -4.77 23.93
N GLN A 83 -23.93 -5.19 23.77
CA GLN A 83 -22.86 -4.33 23.30
C GLN A 83 -23.04 -3.95 21.83
N LEU A 84 -23.38 -4.91 20.95
CA LEU A 84 -23.72 -4.62 19.56
C LEU A 84 -24.91 -3.67 19.45
N GLN A 85 -25.91 -3.83 20.32
CA GLN A 85 -27.05 -2.94 20.37
C GLN A 85 -26.68 -1.48 20.76
N LYS A 86 -25.71 -1.31 21.67
CA LYS A 86 -25.23 0.00 22.13
C LYS A 86 -24.31 0.68 21.12
N GLN A 87 -23.68 -0.06 20.22
CA GLN A 87 -22.88 0.51 19.14
C GLN A 87 -23.83 1.09 18.08
N TYR A 88 -23.67 2.38 17.77
CA TYR A 88 -24.59 3.14 16.90
C TYR A 88 -24.32 2.92 15.40
N LEU A 89 -23.55 1.89 15.02
CA LEU A 89 -23.30 1.60 13.61
C LEU A 89 -24.51 0.91 13.00
N ILE A 90 -25.00 1.47 11.89
CA ILE A 90 -26.15 0.96 11.14
C ILE A 90 -25.91 -0.50 10.70
N SER A 91 -24.67 -0.83 10.32
CA SER A 91 -24.27 -2.19 9.90
C SER A 91 -24.42 -3.24 11.00
N ASP A 92 -24.23 -2.88 12.27
CA ASP A 92 -24.34 -3.83 13.38
C ASP A 92 -25.79 -4.09 13.76
N ARG A 93 -26.67 -3.10 13.58
CA ARG A 93 -28.14 -3.27 13.72
C ARG A 93 -28.71 -4.14 12.61
N GLU A 94 -28.25 -3.95 11.37
CA GLU A 94 -28.65 -4.78 10.24
C GLU A 94 -28.28 -6.25 10.47
N ARG A 95 -27.06 -6.52 10.93
CA ARG A 95 -26.61 -7.87 11.30
C ARG A 95 -27.46 -8.49 12.41
N LEU A 96 -27.89 -7.69 13.38
CA LEU A 96 -28.75 -8.16 14.47
C LEU A 96 -30.15 -8.55 13.98
N TYR A 97 -30.72 -7.78 13.05
CA TYR A 97 -32.00 -8.11 12.45
C TYR A 97 -31.93 -9.33 11.54
N TRP A 98 -30.84 -9.49 10.79
CA TRP A 98 -30.58 -10.73 10.05
C TRP A 98 -30.54 -11.95 10.96
N VAL A 99 -29.87 -11.85 12.12
CA VAL A 99 -29.88 -12.91 13.13
C VAL A 99 -31.29 -13.24 13.59
N ILE A 100 -32.13 -12.24 13.87
CA ILE A 100 -33.52 -12.46 14.28
C ILE A 100 -34.29 -13.19 13.18
N ILE A 101 -34.16 -12.75 11.93
CA ILE A 101 -34.82 -13.38 10.78
C ILE A 101 -34.38 -14.83 10.63
N PHE A 102 -33.09 -15.13 10.73
CA PHE A 102 -32.59 -16.50 10.68
C PHE A 102 -33.13 -17.38 11.81
N THR A 103 -33.36 -16.82 12.99
CA THR A 103 -33.95 -17.59 14.11
C THR A 103 -35.43 -17.88 13.94
N VAL A 104 -36.17 -17.05 13.19
CA VAL A 104 -37.61 -17.23 12.96
C VAL A 104 -37.92 -17.78 11.57
N LEU A 105 -36.89 -18.04 10.75
CA LEU A 105 -37.05 -18.47 9.36
C LEU A 105 -37.78 -19.81 9.25
N ASP A 106 -37.59 -20.73 10.21
CA ASP A 106 -38.30 -22.00 10.23
C ASP A 106 -39.81 -21.83 10.46
N VAL A 107 -40.21 -20.78 11.19
CA VAL A 107 -41.63 -20.41 11.36
C VAL A 107 -42.17 -19.83 10.05
N LEU A 108 -41.36 -19.07 9.32
CA LEU A 108 -41.73 -18.44 8.05
C LEU A 108 -41.70 -19.40 6.84
N LYS A 109 -40.87 -20.45 6.88
CA LYS A 109 -40.70 -21.43 5.78
C LYS A 109 -41.71 -22.58 5.80
N ASN A 110 -42.31 -22.88 6.95
CA ASN A 110 -43.29 -23.95 7.09
C ASN A 110 -44.67 -23.59 6.50
N GLU A 111 -44.81 -22.41 5.89
CA GLU A 111 -46.04 -21.97 5.26
C GLU A 111 -45.93 -22.05 3.74
N SER A 112 -46.77 -22.90 3.14
CA SER A 112 -47.17 -22.76 1.72
C SER A 112 -47.60 -21.31 1.46
N PRO A 113 -47.42 -20.74 0.25
CA PRO A 113 -47.47 -19.29 -0.04
C PRO A 113 -48.79 -18.66 0.41
N GLY A 114 -48.84 -18.29 1.68
CA GLY A 114 -50.06 -18.06 2.44
C GLY A 114 -50.20 -16.59 2.79
N THR A 115 -51.44 -16.11 2.74
CA THR A 115 -51.82 -14.77 3.18
C THR A 115 -51.61 -14.61 4.68
N LEU A 116 -51.48 -13.37 5.18
CA LEU A 116 -51.30 -13.07 6.61
C LEU A 116 -52.36 -13.76 7.52
N GLU A 117 -53.55 -14.01 6.98
CA GLU A 117 -54.66 -14.67 7.68
C GLU A 117 -54.38 -16.14 8.01
N THR A 118 -53.67 -16.88 7.15
CA THR A 118 -53.32 -18.28 7.43
C THR A 118 -52.26 -18.39 8.53
N PHE A 119 -51.31 -17.45 8.56
CA PHE A 119 -50.32 -17.34 9.64
C PHE A 119 -50.99 -17.07 10.99
N LEU A 120 -51.98 -16.17 11.02
CA LEU A 120 -52.72 -15.85 12.24
C LEU A 120 -53.59 -17.01 12.72
N ALA A 121 -54.17 -17.80 11.81
CA ALA A 121 -54.91 -19.01 12.17
C ALA A 121 -54.01 -20.11 12.79
N ALA A 122 -52.75 -20.22 12.34
CA ALA A 122 -51.76 -21.16 12.88
C ALA A 122 -50.99 -20.62 14.10
N LYS A 123 -51.31 -19.41 14.59
CA LYS A 123 -50.59 -18.72 15.67
C LYS A 123 -50.43 -19.57 16.93
N GLU A 124 -51.51 -20.20 17.42
CA GLU A 124 -51.47 -20.98 18.66
C GLU A 124 -50.59 -22.24 18.53
N ASP A 125 -50.69 -22.93 17.40
CA ASP A 125 -49.86 -24.11 17.09
C ASP A 125 -48.38 -23.75 16.96
N ASN A 126 -48.08 -22.60 16.37
CA ASN A 126 -46.71 -22.11 16.23
C ASN A 126 -46.13 -21.64 17.58
N ILE A 127 -46.95 -21.03 18.46
CA ILE A 127 -46.54 -20.66 19.82
C ILE A 127 -46.19 -21.91 20.62
N LEU A 128 -46.99 -22.99 20.50
CA LEU A 128 -46.72 -24.25 21.19
C LEU A 128 -45.43 -24.92 20.70
N LYS A 129 -45.09 -24.82 19.41
CA LYS A 129 -43.93 -25.46 18.81
C LYS A 129 -42.62 -24.69 18.99
N PHE A 130 -42.65 -23.37 18.78
CA PHE A 130 -41.43 -22.54 18.69
C PHE A 130 -41.29 -21.54 19.84
N GLY A 131 -42.37 -21.26 20.57
CA GLY A 131 -42.38 -20.25 21.63
C GLY A 131 -43.05 -18.95 21.20
N GLN A 132 -43.42 -18.17 22.21
CA GLN A 132 -44.25 -16.98 22.02
C GLN A 132 -43.46 -15.86 21.33
N TRP A 133 -42.15 -15.74 21.61
CA TRP A 133 -41.33 -14.69 21.05
C TRP A 133 -40.85 -15.01 19.63
N HIS A 134 -40.68 -16.29 19.28
CA HIS A 134 -40.44 -16.71 17.89
C HIS A 134 -41.60 -16.30 16.97
N VAL A 135 -42.86 -16.51 17.41
CA VAL A 135 -44.05 -16.11 16.65
C VAL A 135 -44.21 -14.59 16.57
N TYR A 136 -43.89 -13.86 17.65
CA TYR A 136 -43.89 -12.40 17.63
C TYR A 136 -42.94 -11.83 16.56
N TRP A 137 -41.71 -12.32 16.53
CA TRP A 137 -40.70 -11.85 15.58
C TRP A 137 -40.97 -12.35 14.15
N ALA A 138 -41.52 -13.56 13.98
CA ALA A 138 -42.00 -14.04 12.68
C ALA A 138 -43.13 -13.14 12.14
N LEU A 139 -44.13 -12.80 12.96
CA LEU A 139 -45.20 -11.89 12.58
C LEU A 139 -44.66 -10.52 12.17
N ARG A 140 -43.67 -10.00 12.89
CA ARG A 140 -43.05 -8.69 12.61
C ARG A 140 -42.31 -8.63 11.27
N PHE A 141 -41.70 -9.74 10.85
CA PHE A 141 -40.97 -9.88 9.58
C PHE A 141 -41.77 -10.59 8.47
N HIS A 142 -43.07 -10.82 8.67
CA HIS A 142 -43.89 -11.57 7.72
C HIS A 142 -44.05 -10.83 6.38
N PRO A 143 -43.84 -11.51 5.22
CA PRO A 143 -43.91 -10.87 3.90
C PRO A 143 -45.30 -10.27 3.57
N GLY A 144 -46.37 -10.84 4.15
CA GLY A 144 -47.75 -10.31 4.05
C GLY A 144 -47.98 -8.93 4.68
N ARG A 145 -46.98 -8.36 5.39
CA ARG A 145 -46.99 -6.97 5.89
C ARG A 145 -47.17 -5.95 4.76
N ALA A 146 -46.60 -6.20 3.59
CA ALA A 146 -46.68 -5.28 2.45
C ALA A 146 -48.10 -5.22 1.85
N THR A 147 -48.85 -6.33 1.91
CA THR A 147 -50.19 -6.47 1.32
C THR A 147 -51.33 -6.13 2.28
N GLY A 148 -51.10 -6.19 3.60
CA GLY A 148 -52.13 -5.98 4.63
C GLY A 148 -51.60 -5.25 5.87
N ARG A 149 -51.15 -4.00 5.72
CA ARG A 149 -50.52 -3.24 6.82
C ARG A 149 -51.44 -3.03 8.03
N THR A 150 -52.72 -2.73 7.83
CA THR A 150 -53.67 -2.46 8.92
C THR A 150 -53.97 -3.70 9.75
N SER A 151 -54.23 -4.84 9.11
CA SER A 151 -54.45 -6.12 9.81
C SER A 151 -53.19 -6.62 10.51
N TRP A 152 -52.01 -6.34 9.96
CA TRP A 152 -50.73 -6.63 10.61
C TRP A 152 -50.50 -5.79 11.88
N GLU A 153 -50.76 -4.48 11.83
CA GLU A 153 -50.64 -3.58 13.00
C GLU A 153 -51.60 -4.00 14.14
N GLU A 154 -52.83 -4.36 13.79
CA GLU A 154 -53.82 -4.87 14.75
C GLU A 154 -53.39 -6.18 15.39
N ALA A 155 -52.88 -7.12 14.59
CA ALA A 155 -52.38 -8.41 15.09
C ALA A 155 -51.18 -8.26 16.04
N ILE A 156 -50.25 -7.32 15.76
CA ILE A 156 -49.13 -7.02 16.67
C ILE A 156 -49.65 -6.40 17.97
N ARG A 157 -50.59 -5.46 17.90
CA ARG A 157 -51.16 -4.81 19.08
C ARG A 157 -51.87 -5.82 19.99
N GLU A 158 -52.69 -6.71 19.42
CA GLU A 158 -53.38 -7.77 20.16
C GLU A 158 -52.37 -8.70 20.86
N PHE A 159 -51.28 -9.05 20.17
CA PHE A 159 -50.21 -9.87 20.73
C PHE A 159 -49.52 -9.20 21.92
N GLU A 160 -49.29 -7.88 21.85
CA GLU A 160 -48.64 -7.11 22.91
C GLU A 160 -49.53 -6.85 24.14
N GLU A 161 -50.85 -6.74 23.95
CA GLU A 161 -51.81 -6.58 25.05
C GLU A 161 -52.01 -7.87 25.86
N GLY A 162 -52.07 -9.02 25.19
CA GLY A 162 -52.18 -10.34 25.85
C GLY A 162 -51.01 -10.66 26.81
N LEU A 163 -49.86 -10.00 26.65
CA LEU A 163 -48.65 -10.21 27.46
C LEU A 163 -48.65 -9.46 28.81
N LYS A 164 -49.47 -8.41 29.00
CA LYS A 164 -49.43 -7.55 30.21
C LYS A 164 -50.29 -8.07 31.39
N GLY A 165 -51.12 -9.09 31.19
CA GLY A 165 -52.16 -9.49 32.16
C GLY A 165 -51.79 -10.44 33.31
N LYS A 166 -50.52 -10.83 33.52
CA LYS A 166 -50.14 -11.90 34.48
C LYS A 166 -49.11 -11.50 35.56
N ALA A 167 -49.35 -10.45 36.33
CA ALA A 167 -48.60 -10.16 37.57
C ALA A 167 -49.57 -9.97 38.75
N GLN A 168 -49.72 -10.99 39.61
CA GLN A 168 -50.58 -10.98 40.79
C GLN A 168 -49.84 -10.41 42.02
N GLU A 169 -50.41 -9.37 42.64
CA GLU A 169 -50.07 -8.87 43.98
C GLU A 169 -50.74 -9.73 45.07
N ALA A 170 -49.95 -10.21 46.03
CA ALA A 170 -50.43 -10.95 47.19
C ALA A 170 -50.82 -9.99 48.34
N LYS A 171 -52.06 -10.11 48.82
CA LYS A 171 -52.60 -9.41 50.01
C LYS A 171 -52.18 -10.12 51.30
N SER A 172 -51.91 -9.36 52.36
CA SER A 172 -51.82 -9.85 53.75
C SER A 172 -52.89 -9.19 54.65
N PRO A 173 -53.56 -9.93 55.56
CA PRO A 173 -54.62 -9.40 56.43
C PRO A 173 -54.10 -8.89 57.80
N PRO A 174 -54.85 -8.01 58.49
CA PRO A 174 -54.54 -7.52 59.83
C PRO A 174 -55.35 -8.28 60.90
N ASP A 175 -54.83 -8.39 62.12
CA ASP A 175 -55.69 -8.72 63.26
C ASP A 175 -55.26 -8.07 64.58
N ALA A 176 -56.26 -7.86 65.44
CA ALA A 176 -56.25 -6.93 66.56
C ALA A 176 -56.62 -7.60 67.91
N ARG A 177 -56.18 -6.93 69.00
CA ARG A 177 -56.76 -6.82 70.37
C ARG A 177 -56.18 -7.66 71.51
N SER A 178 -55.79 -6.96 72.59
CA SER A 178 -56.08 -7.25 74.03
C SER A 178 -55.41 -6.17 74.90
N SER A 179 -55.98 -5.80 76.07
CA SER A 179 -55.85 -4.45 76.68
C SER A 179 -54.87 -4.23 77.84
N ASP A 180 -54.30 -5.25 78.46
CA ASP A 180 -53.36 -5.05 79.60
C ASP A 180 -51.94 -5.56 79.35
N GLU A 181 -51.75 -6.33 78.27
CA GLU A 181 -50.45 -6.45 77.60
C GLU A 181 -50.09 -5.16 76.86
N LYS A 182 -51.02 -4.19 76.73
CA LYS A 182 -50.78 -2.96 75.96
C LYS A 182 -49.68 -2.11 76.54
N LEU A 183 -49.49 -2.01 77.86
CA LEU A 183 -48.43 -1.15 78.39
C LEU A 183 -47.03 -1.73 78.14
N THR A 184 -46.84 -3.04 78.34
CA THR A 184 -45.58 -3.73 78.04
C THR A 184 -45.35 -3.89 76.54
N VAL A 185 -46.41 -4.14 75.76
CA VAL A 185 -46.36 -4.16 74.29
C VAL A 185 -46.14 -2.76 73.72
N ILE A 186 -46.65 -1.68 74.35
CA ILE A 186 -46.39 -0.30 73.93
C ILE A 186 -44.97 0.11 74.30
N GLU A 187 -44.46 -0.25 75.48
CA GLU A 187 -43.04 -0.03 75.83
C GLU A 187 -42.10 -0.81 74.90
N GLN A 188 -42.44 -2.07 74.60
CA GLN A 188 -41.67 -2.88 73.67
C GLN A 188 -41.81 -2.39 72.23
N LYS A 189 -42.98 -1.90 71.81
CA LYS A 189 -43.16 -1.20 70.53
C LYS A 189 -42.39 0.12 70.49
N LEU A 190 -42.33 0.88 71.59
CA LEU A 190 -41.58 2.13 71.68
C LEU A 190 -40.07 1.86 71.60
N ARG A 191 -39.57 0.82 72.28
CA ARG A 191 -38.17 0.37 72.15
C ARG A 191 -37.86 -0.12 70.74
N ASN A 192 -38.73 -0.95 70.17
CA ASN A 192 -38.58 -1.42 68.80
C ASN A 192 -38.63 -0.25 67.79
N GLU A 193 -39.47 0.75 68.03
CA GLU A 193 -39.60 1.91 67.16
C GLU A 193 -38.42 2.88 67.32
N LEU A 194 -37.88 3.06 68.52
CA LEU A 194 -36.64 3.80 68.74
C LEU A 194 -35.44 3.10 68.09
N ALA A 195 -35.34 1.78 68.22
CA ALA A 195 -34.32 1.00 67.53
C ALA A 195 -34.48 1.10 66.00
N LEU A 196 -35.71 1.02 65.49
CA LEU A 196 -36.02 1.19 64.07
C LEU A 196 -35.71 2.61 63.57
N ARG A 197 -35.94 3.65 64.39
CA ARG A 197 -35.56 5.03 64.06
C ARG A 197 -34.04 5.18 64.01
N GLN A 198 -33.30 4.59 64.96
CA GLN A 198 -31.84 4.60 64.93
C GLN A 198 -31.26 3.84 63.73
N THR A 199 -31.86 2.72 63.31
CA THR A 199 -31.42 2.02 62.09
C THR A 199 -31.72 2.85 60.85
N ARG A 200 -32.92 3.44 60.76
CA ARG A 200 -33.29 4.34 59.65
C ARG A 200 -32.43 5.59 59.59
N GLU A 201 -32.07 6.19 60.72
CA GLU A 201 -31.15 7.34 60.77
C GLU A 201 -29.75 6.95 60.27
N LYS A 202 -29.24 5.77 60.67
CA LYS A 202 -27.98 5.23 60.14
C LYS A 202 -28.05 4.95 58.65
N GLU A 203 -29.16 4.39 58.15
CA GLU A 203 -29.40 4.16 56.73
C GLU A 203 -29.46 5.48 55.94
N VAL A 204 -30.16 6.50 56.46
CA VAL A 204 -30.21 7.84 55.85
C VAL A 204 -28.83 8.47 55.79
N GLU A 205 -28.02 8.33 56.84
CA GLU A 205 -26.65 8.85 56.87
C GLU A 205 -25.73 8.10 55.90
N GLN A 206 -25.89 6.77 55.76
CA GLN A 206 -25.19 5.98 54.74
C GLN A 206 -25.59 6.40 53.33
N LEU A 207 -26.89 6.54 53.05
CA LEU A 207 -27.40 6.99 51.75
C LEU A 207 -26.93 8.41 51.42
N ARG A 208 -26.85 9.32 52.40
CA ARG A 208 -26.28 10.67 52.20
C ARG A 208 -24.80 10.61 51.81
N LYS A 209 -24.02 9.74 52.45
CA LYS A 209 -22.60 9.54 52.09
C LYS A 209 -22.46 8.96 50.68
N GLU A 210 -23.26 7.96 50.34
CA GLU A 210 -23.28 7.38 48.99
C GLU A 210 -23.67 8.41 47.93
N LEU A 211 -24.70 9.22 48.22
CA LEU A 211 -25.13 10.31 47.34
C LEU A 211 -24.01 11.33 47.12
N GLY A 212 -23.29 11.70 48.18
CA GLY A 212 -22.13 12.60 48.09
C GLY A 212 -20.94 12.02 47.31
N ILE A 213 -20.76 10.70 47.32
CA ILE A 213 -19.76 10.02 46.48
C ILE A 213 -20.22 10.01 45.02
N GLN A 214 -21.51 9.77 44.77
CA GLN A 214 -22.05 9.76 43.40
C GLN A 214 -22.03 11.15 42.76
N THR A 215 -22.34 12.22 43.50
CA THR A 215 -22.27 13.59 42.98
C THR A 215 -20.84 13.96 42.58
N LYS A 216 -19.83 13.64 43.40
CA LYS A 216 -18.41 13.84 43.05
C LYS A 216 -17.98 13.05 41.80
N LYS A 217 -18.48 11.82 41.63
CA LYS A 217 -18.23 11.04 40.42
C LYS A 217 -18.87 11.68 39.19
N LEU A 218 -20.10 12.20 39.31
CA LEU A 218 -20.79 12.92 38.23
C LEU A 218 -20.04 14.20 37.84
N GLU A 219 -19.61 15.01 38.82
CA GLU A 219 -18.81 16.21 38.56
C GLU A 219 -17.51 15.89 37.81
N LYS A 220 -16.83 14.80 38.21
CA LYS A 220 -15.62 14.34 37.52
C LYS A 220 -15.90 13.97 36.07
N ILE A 221 -16.93 13.17 35.83
CA ILE A 221 -17.35 12.77 34.47
C ILE A 221 -17.73 14.00 33.63
N GLU A 222 -18.40 14.99 34.21
CA GLU A 222 -18.78 16.20 33.50
C GLU A 222 -17.56 17.05 33.12
N SER A 223 -16.55 17.11 34.00
CA SER A 223 -15.28 17.78 33.72
C SER A 223 -14.51 17.09 32.58
N GLU A 224 -14.45 15.76 32.59
CA GLU A 224 -13.84 14.96 31.53
C GLU A 224 -14.59 15.13 30.20
N LYS A 225 -15.93 15.14 30.23
CA LYS A 225 -16.77 15.40 29.04
C LYS A 225 -16.47 16.77 28.43
N LYS A 226 -16.30 17.82 29.25
CA LYS A 226 -15.95 19.17 28.77
C LYS A 226 -14.55 19.18 28.15
N GLN A 227 -13.58 18.50 28.76
CA GLN A 227 -12.23 18.37 28.20
C GLN A 227 -12.21 17.63 26.86
N PHE A 228 -12.91 16.50 26.75
CA PHE A 228 -13.01 15.77 25.48
C PHE A 228 -13.74 16.56 24.40
N ALA A 229 -14.78 17.33 24.76
CA ALA A 229 -15.45 18.21 23.80
C ALA A 229 -14.50 19.28 23.24
N ALA A 230 -13.66 19.89 24.09
CA ALA A 230 -12.65 20.87 23.67
C ALA A 230 -11.55 20.24 22.79
N GLN A 231 -11.07 19.04 23.13
CA GLN A 231 -10.11 18.31 22.29
C GLN A 231 -10.72 17.98 20.92
N LEU A 232 -11.98 17.56 20.89
CA LEU A 232 -12.67 17.21 19.66
C LEU A 232 -12.89 18.43 18.74
N THR A 233 -13.09 19.63 19.30
CA THR A 233 -13.11 20.86 18.50
C THR A 233 -11.76 21.19 17.87
N ILE A 234 -10.66 21.03 18.62
CA ILE A 234 -9.30 21.28 18.10
C ILE A 234 -8.95 20.31 16.97
N VAL A 235 -9.23 19.01 17.17
CA VAL A 235 -8.97 17.99 16.15
C VAL A 235 -9.80 18.23 14.88
N LYS A 236 -11.06 18.66 15.02
CA LYS A 236 -11.90 19.02 13.87
C LYS A 236 -11.34 20.22 13.09
N GLU A 237 -10.84 21.23 13.78
CA GLU A 237 -10.23 22.40 13.14
C GLU A 237 -8.93 22.03 12.41
N GLN A 238 -8.09 21.19 13.02
CA GLN A 238 -6.87 20.68 12.38
C GLN A 238 -7.18 19.83 11.14
N ALA A 239 -8.17 18.95 11.22
CA ALA A 239 -8.61 18.15 10.08
C ALA A 239 -9.17 19.03 8.94
N ALA A 240 -9.89 20.11 9.27
CA ALA A 240 -10.37 21.07 8.28
C ALA A 240 -9.23 21.83 7.59
N LYS A 241 -8.20 22.25 8.35
CA LYS A 241 -7.00 22.90 7.80
C LYS A 241 -6.22 21.97 6.87
N GLN A 242 -5.95 20.73 7.30
CA GLN A 242 -5.28 19.73 6.48
C GLN A 242 -6.05 19.41 5.19
N LYS A 243 -7.38 19.35 5.27
CA LYS A 243 -8.22 19.15 4.10
C LYS A 243 -8.11 20.32 3.10
N ALA A 244 -8.14 21.57 3.59
CA ALA A 244 -8.00 22.74 2.74
C ALA A 244 -6.60 22.82 2.08
N GLU A 245 -5.54 22.48 2.81
CA GLU A 245 -4.17 22.41 2.26
C GLU A 245 -4.04 21.32 1.19
N ALA A 246 -4.65 20.14 1.42
CA ALA A 246 -4.65 19.05 0.44
C ALA A 246 -5.43 19.42 -0.84
N GLU A 247 -6.56 20.12 -0.71
CA GLU A 247 -7.33 20.62 -1.85
C GLU A 247 -6.51 21.65 -2.65
N ALA A 248 -5.85 22.61 -1.99
CA ALA A 248 -4.99 23.59 -2.66
C ALA A 248 -3.82 22.92 -3.41
N PHE A 249 -3.21 21.90 -2.82
CA PHE A 249 -2.12 21.14 -3.46
C PHE A 249 -2.62 20.36 -4.68
N ARG A 250 -3.81 19.76 -4.61
CA ARG A 250 -4.43 19.08 -5.75
C ARG A 250 -4.66 20.04 -6.91
N ASP A 251 -5.22 21.22 -6.63
CA ASP A 251 -5.51 22.22 -7.66
C ASP A 251 -4.21 22.73 -8.32
N GLN A 252 -3.12 22.85 -7.54
CA GLN A 252 -1.78 23.18 -8.06
C GLN A 252 -1.25 22.09 -9.01
N LEU A 253 -1.40 20.82 -8.65
CA LEU A 253 -0.99 19.69 -9.50
C LEU A 253 -1.80 19.61 -10.78
N GLU A 254 -3.11 19.83 -10.71
CA GLU A 254 -3.99 19.86 -11.87
C GLU A 254 -3.61 20.99 -12.84
N GLY A 255 -3.32 22.19 -12.31
CA GLY A 255 -2.79 23.29 -13.10
C GLY A 255 -1.44 22.98 -13.76
N ARG A 256 -0.56 22.22 -13.09
CA ARG A 256 0.72 21.75 -13.67
C ARG A 256 0.49 20.73 -14.79
N LEU A 257 -0.41 19.78 -14.60
CA LEU A 257 -0.76 18.78 -15.61
C LEU A 257 -1.34 19.43 -16.86
N CYS A 258 -2.22 20.43 -16.70
CA CYS A 258 -2.79 21.16 -17.83
C CYS A 258 -1.69 21.86 -18.67
N ARG A 259 -0.72 22.51 -18.01
CA ARG A 259 0.44 23.13 -18.69
C ARG A 259 1.30 22.12 -19.45
N LEU A 260 1.69 21.02 -18.79
CA LEU A 260 2.49 19.97 -19.42
C LEU A 260 1.77 19.32 -20.60
N ASN A 261 0.45 19.16 -20.52
CA ASN A 261 -0.32 18.62 -21.62
C ASN A 261 -0.38 19.59 -22.81
N LYS A 262 -0.42 20.90 -22.55
CA LYS A 262 -0.31 21.91 -23.60
C LYS A 262 1.06 21.87 -24.29
N GLU A 263 2.15 21.85 -23.52
CA GLU A 263 3.52 21.72 -24.04
C GLU A 263 3.71 20.43 -24.84
N LYS A 264 3.16 19.31 -24.36
CA LYS A 264 3.19 18.04 -25.10
C LYS A 264 2.52 18.16 -26.47
N ASN A 265 1.36 18.82 -26.54
CA ASN A 265 0.66 18.99 -27.80
C ASN A 265 1.44 19.89 -28.76
N GLU A 266 2.02 20.99 -28.25
CA GLU A 266 2.88 21.89 -29.04
C GLU A 266 4.11 21.14 -29.60
N LEU A 267 4.78 20.32 -28.78
CA LEU A 267 5.90 19.49 -29.23
C LEU A 267 5.48 18.42 -30.24
N GLN A 268 4.30 17.82 -30.08
CA GLN A 268 3.77 16.86 -31.06
C GLN A 268 3.51 17.50 -32.41
N ASP A 269 3.02 18.74 -32.42
CA ASP A 269 2.79 19.47 -33.67
C ASP A 269 4.11 19.86 -34.34
N LEU A 270 5.13 20.25 -33.57
CA LEU A 270 6.50 20.49 -34.09
C LEU A 270 7.13 19.22 -34.67
N VAL A 271 6.94 18.05 -34.03
CA VAL A 271 7.44 16.78 -34.55
C VAL A 271 6.78 16.44 -35.89
N LYS A 272 5.46 16.60 -36.01
CA LYS A 272 4.75 16.38 -37.29
C LYS A 272 5.25 17.31 -38.39
N GLU A 273 5.53 18.58 -38.06
CA GLU A 273 6.07 19.53 -39.03
C GLU A 273 7.48 19.11 -39.50
N ALA A 274 8.33 18.67 -38.56
CA ALA A 274 9.66 18.17 -38.88
C ALA A 274 9.63 16.90 -39.73
N GLU A 275 8.76 15.95 -39.42
CA GLU A 275 8.54 14.74 -40.23
C GLU A 275 8.14 15.09 -41.66
N LEU A 276 7.24 16.06 -41.83
CA LEU A 276 6.82 16.52 -43.15
C LEU A 276 7.95 17.21 -43.92
N LYS A 277 8.86 17.92 -43.25
CA LYS A 277 10.06 18.49 -43.87
C LYS A 277 11.05 17.41 -44.29
N VAL A 278 11.28 16.40 -43.45
CA VAL A 278 12.14 15.25 -43.77
C VAL A 278 11.61 14.51 -44.99
N GLU A 279 10.30 14.30 -45.09
CA GLU A 279 9.71 13.61 -46.23
C GLU A 279 9.88 14.41 -47.54
N LYS A 280 9.75 15.74 -47.48
CA LYS A 280 10.07 16.62 -48.62
C LYS A 280 11.54 16.55 -49.01
N MET A 281 12.46 16.52 -48.05
CA MET A 281 13.89 16.40 -48.32
C MET A 281 14.23 15.06 -48.95
N LYS A 282 13.66 13.95 -48.46
CA LYS A 282 13.81 12.61 -49.08
C LYS A 282 13.35 12.61 -50.54
N ALA A 283 12.17 13.19 -50.82
CA ALA A 283 11.67 13.30 -52.19
C ALA A 283 12.60 14.12 -53.10
N ASN A 284 13.27 15.15 -52.56
CA ASN A 284 14.26 15.93 -53.30
C ASN A 284 15.56 15.16 -53.54
N VAL A 285 16.05 14.41 -52.55
CA VAL A 285 17.24 13.55 -52.70
C VAL A 285 17.03 12.54 -53.82
N VAL A 286 15.88 11.87 -53.86
CA VAL A 286 15.55 10.92 -54.94
C VAL A 286 15.56 11.58 -56.32
N LYS A 287 15.08 12.83 -56.44
CA LYS A 287 15.16 13.59 -57.70
C LYS A 287 16.60 13.88 -58.10
N VAL A 288 17.43 14.32 -57.16
CA VAL A 288 18.85 14.62 -57.41
C VAL A 288 19.64 13.36 -57.78
N GLU A 289 19.40 12.25 -57.09
CA GLU A 289 20.00 10.94 -57.42
C GLU A 289 19.62 10.51 -58.85
N HIS A 290 18.37 10.70 -59.24
CA HIS A 290 17.91 10.39 -60.59
C HIS A 290 18.56 11.29 -61.66
N GLU A 291 18.76 12.57 -61.37
CA GLU A 291 19.51 13.49 -62.25
C GLU A 291 20.99 13.11 -62.35
N LEU A 292 21.61 12.74 -61.23
CA LEU A 292 23.00 12.28 -61.18
C LEU A 292 23.18 11.01 -62.01
N GLU A 293 22.25 10.06 -61.92
CA GLU A 293 22.27 8.83 -62.70
C GLU A 293 22.13 9.11 -64.21
N LYS A 294 21.22 10.01 -64.59
CA LYS A 294 21.12 10.50 -65.98
C LYS A 294 22.43 11.15 -66.46
N TRP A 295 23.10 11.91 -65.60
CA TRP A 295 24.40 12.52 -65.91
C TRP A 295 25.48 11.46 -66.10
N LYS A 296 25.58 10.46 -65.22
CA LYS A 296 26.52 9.34 -65.36
C LYS A 296 26.31 8.58 -66.67
N GLN A 297 25.08 8.23 -67.02
CA GLN A 297 24.76 7.54 -68.26
C GLN A 297 25.13 8.36 -69.51
N ARG A 298 24.93 9.68 -69.50
CA ARG A 298 25.39 10.57 -70.59
C ARG A 298 26.92 10.59 -70.72
N HIS A 299 27.64 10.43 -69.62
CA HIS A 299 29.10 10.41 -69.60
C HIS A 299 29.65 9.06 -70.06
N GLU A 300 29.06 7.94 -69.64
CA GLU A 300 29.44 6.60 -70.11
C GLU A 300 29.17 6.40 -71.60
N MET A 301 28.12 7.01 -72.15
CA MET A 301 27.82 6.97 -73.59
C MET A 301 28.78 7.82 -74.45
N LYS A 302 29.59 8.71 -73.84
CA LYS A 302 30.62 9.52 -74.50
C LYS A 302 32.02 8.94 -74.24
N GLY A 303 32.17 7.63 -74.44
CA GLY A 303 33.44 6.92 -74.27
C GLY A 303 34.62 7.62 -74.96
N GLN A 304 35.69 7.85 -74.20
CA GLN A 304 37.00 8.35 -74.63
C GLN A 304 36.98 9.69 -75.39
N THR A 305 36.55 10.77 -74.74
CA THR A 305 37.01 12.11 -75.10
C THR A 305 38.46 12.28 -74.64
N ASN A 306 39.32 12.74 -75.56
CA ASN A 306 40.69 13.14 -75.29
C ASN A 306 40.71 14.08 -74.07
N THR A 307 41.71 14.01 -73.19
CA THR A 307 41.79 14.83 -71.95
C THR A 307 41.57 16.32 -72.25
N TYR A 308 41.99 16.73 -73.45
CA TYR A 308 41.74 18.04 -74.05
C TYR A 308 40.24 18.37 -74.24
N ASP A 309 39.46 17.46 -74.82
CA ASP A 309 38.02 17.65 -75.04
C ASP A 309 37.24 17.70 -73.72
N LEU A 310 37.76 17.00 -72.70
CA LEU A 310 37.18 16.98 -71.35
C LEU A 310 37.43 18.30 -70.62
N ILE A 311 38.63 18.88 -70.75
CA ILE A 311 38.96 20.23 -70.26
C ILE A 311 38.09 21.28 -70.96
N VAL A 312 37.96 21.21 -72.29
CA VAL A 312 37.10 22.13 -73.05
C VAL A 312 35.63 22.00 -72.65
N LEU A 313 35.13 20.78 -72.43
CA LEU A 313 33.76 20.54 -71.95
C LEU A 313 33.54 21.08 -70.52
N LEU A 314 34.52 20.90 -69.63
CA LEU A 314 34.47 21.42 -68.26
C LEU A 314 34.45 22.95 -68.25
N SER A 315 35.37 23.61 -68.95
CA SER A 315 35.40 25.08 -69.07
C SER A 315 34.10 25.62 -69.67
N ASN A 316 33.56 24.97 -70.71
CA ASN A 316 32.28 25.35 -71.31
C ASN A 316 31.05 25.10 -70.41
N SER A 317 31.16 24.22 -69.41
CA SER A 317 30.08 23.98 -68.44
C SER A 317 30.13 24.92 -67.23
N LEU A 318 31.34 25.35 -66.84
CA LEU A 318 31.56 26.26 -65.72
C LEU A 318 31.20 27.71 -66.06
N LEU A 319 31.35 28.14 -67.31
CA LEU A 319 30.97 29.47 -67.77
C LEU A 319 29.47 29.78 -67.57
N PRO A 320 28.52 28.93 -68.04
CA PRO A 320 27.09 29.11 -67.76
C PRO A 320 26.73 29.11 -66.27
N GLU A 321 27.49 28.38 -65.44
CA GLU A 321 27.28 28.35 -63.99
C GLU A 321 27.72 29.66 -63.34
N SER A 322 28.85 30.23 -63.79
CA SER A 322 29.26 31.59 -63.39
C SER A 322 28.23 32.64 -63.79
N ASP A 323 27.64 32.54 -64.99
CA ASP A 323 26.61 33.47 -65.47
C ASP A 323 25.32 33.39 -64.63
N LYS A 324 24.92 32.19 -64.20
CA LYS A 324 23.80 32.01 -63.28
C LYS A 324 24.08 32.66 -61.92
N LEU A 325 25.27 32.45 -61.36
CA LEU A 325 25.68 33.10 -60.11
C LEU A 325 25.77 34.63 -60.25
N PHE A 326 26.16 35.15 -61.42
CA PHE A 326 26.10 36.59 -61.71
C PHE A 326 24.66 37.11 -61.81
N GLN A 327 23.75 36.35 -62.39
CA GLN A 327 22.31 36.69 -62.42
C GLN A 327 21.72 36.67 -61.01
N GLU A 328 22.06 35.68 -60.19
CA GLU A 328 21.67 35.63 -58.77
C GLU A 328 22.30 36.76 -57.96
N LEU A 329 23.54 37.16 -58.25
CA LEU A 329 24.18 38.32 -57.63
C LEU A 329 23.50 39.64 -58.01
N ARG A 330 22.95 39.75 -59.24
CA ARG A 330 22.19 40.92 -59.70
C ARG A 330 20.78 41.01 -59.12
N HIS A 331 20.16 39.87 -58.78
CA HIS A 331 18.76 39.80 -58.37
C HIS A 331 18.55 39.36 -56.90
N GLY A 332 19.61 38.95 -56.20
CA GLY A 332 19.56 38.36 -54.86
C GLY A 332 19.83 39.33 -53.70
N ASN A 333 19.73 38.79 -52.47
CA ASN A 333 19.90 39.53 -51.21
C ASN A 333 21.34 40.04 -50.99
N PRO A 334 21.53 41.28 -50.50
CA PRO A 334 22.86 41.89 -50.34
C PRO A 334 23.75 41.19 -49.30
N GLU A 335 23.17 40.45 -48.35
CA GLU A 335 23.91 39.70 -47.32
C GLU A 335 24.67 38.49 -47.90
N ASN A 336 24.18 37.89 -48.99
CA ASN A 336 24.82 36.75 -49.66
C ASN A 336 25.79 37.17 -50.78
N ALA A 337 25.81 38.46 -51.14
CA ALA A 337 26.67 39.01 -52.18
C ALA A 337 28.19 38.75 -51.99
N PRO A 338 28.79 38.77 -50.78
CA PRO A 338 30.20 38.42 -50.62
C PRO A 338 30.47 36.92 -50.84
N ALA A 339 29.58 36.04 -50.39
CA ALA A 339 29.70 34.59 -50.59
C ALA A 339 29.57 34.20 -52.08
N LEU A 340 28.57 34.77 -52.77
CA LEU A 340 28.39 34.58 -54.22
C LEU A 340 29.58 35.10 -55.03
N ARG A 341 30.13 36.27 -54.67
CA ARG A 341 31.36 36.80 -55.30
C ARG A 341 32.58 35.90 -55.08
N ALA A 342 32.72 35.32 -53.89
CA ALA A 342 33.79 34.37 -53.60
C ALA A 342 33.64 33.08 -54.41
N GLN A 343 32.41 32.59 -54.58
CA GLN A 343 32.13 31.39 -55.38
C GLN A 343 32.37 31.63 -56.87
N ILE A 344 31.96 32.78 -57.41
CA ILE A 344 32.27 33.20 -58.79
C ILE A 344 33.78 33.25 -59.02
N ARG A 345 34.55 33.83 -58.08
CA ARG A 345 36.02 33.85 -58.18
C ARG A 345 36.62 32.46 -58.24
N LYS A 346 36.17 31.54 -57.37
CA LYS A 346 36.64 30.15 -57.38
C LYS A 346 36.36 29.43 -58.71
N ILE A 347 35.25 29.73 -59.37
CA ILE A 347 34.94 29.17 -60.70
C ILE A 347 35.93 29.70 -61.74
N PHE A 348 36.25 31.00 -61.72
CA PHE A 348 37.26 31.56 -62.62
C PHE A 348 38.66 31.03 -62.32
N ASP A 349 39.06 30.93 -61.05
CA ASP A 349 40.34 30.34 -60.66
C ASP A 349 40.45 28.89 -61.20
N LEU A 350 39.36 28.12 -61.14
CA LEU A 350 39.32 26.76 -61.68
C LEU A 350 39.41 26.73 -63.22
N ILE A 351 38.74 27.65 -63.92
CA ILE A 351 38.87 27.79 -65.38
C ILE A 351 40.32 28.12 -65.74
N ASP A 352 40.94 29.07 -65.03
CA ASP A 352 42.34 29.45 -65.24
C ASP A 352 43.29 28.27 -64.99
N PHE A 353 43.07 27.46 -63.95
CA PHE A 353 43.85 26.25 -63.70
C PHE A 353 43.69 25.20 -64.81
N LEU A 354 42.47 25.02 -65.31
CA LEU A 354 42.18 24.09 -66.41
C LEU A 354 42.84 24.56 -67.72
N GLU A 355 42.82 25.86 -68.00
CA GLU A 355 43.50 26.46 -69.14
C GLU A 355 45.03 26.35 -69.01
N GLN A 356 45.60 26.59 -67.83
CA GLN A 356 47.04 26.42 -67.59
C GLN A 356 47.50 24.97 -67.79
N PHE A 357 46.69 24.01 -67.36
CA PHE A 357 46.94 22.59 -67.58
C PHE A 357 46.90 22.21 -69.07
N GLN A 358 46.05 22.87 -69.86
CA GLN A 358 45.93 22.69 -71.31
C GLN A 358 47.13 23.23 -72.09
N HIS A 359 47.81 24.28 -71.60
CA HIS A 359 48.93 24.94 -72.28
C HIS A 359 50.32 24.32 -72.00
N GLY A 360 50.40 23.17 -71.31
CA GLY A 360 51.64 22.38 -71.22
C GLY A 360 52.67 22.84 -70.18
N ASN A 361 52.29 23.65 -69.19
CA ASN A 361 53.15 23.96 -68.04
C ASN A 361 52.94 22.98 -66.87
N GLY A 362 53.05 21.68 -67.17
CA GLY A 362 53.03 20.58 -66.21
C GLY A 362 54.32 20.45 -65.40
N GLN A 363 54.80 21.55 -64.79
CA GLN A 363 55.72 21.50 -63.67
C GLN A 363 55.13 22.33 -62.53
N ALA A 364 54.43 21.64 -61.65
CA ALA A 364 54.12 22.13 -60.32
C ALA A 364 55.45 22.41 -59.60
N GLN A 365 55.88 23.67 -59.57
CA GLN A 365 56.68 24.16 -58.46
C GLN A 365 55.77 24.13 -57.23
N SER A 366 55.95 23.09 -56.42
CA SER A 366 55.51 23.11 -55.04
C SER A 366 56.26 24.24 -54.34
N ASN A 367 55.60 25.38 -54.14
CA ASN A 367 55.88 26.37 -53.12
C ASN A 367 54.68 27.32 -53.08
N ASP A 368 53.74 27.04 -52.20
CA ASP A 368 53.48 27.92 -51.05
C ASP A 368 52.22 27.47 -50.31
N HIS A 369 52.48 26.95 -49.12
CA HIS A 369 51.77 27.28 -47.89
C HIS A 369 50.36 27.89 -48.05
N VAL A 370 49.33 27.04 -48.01
CA VAL A 370 48.02 27.44 -47.49
C VAL A 370 47.78 26.64 -46.23
N GLN A 371 48.16 27.26 -45.11
CA GLN A 371 47.57 27.00 -43.80
C GLN A 371 46.05 27.07 -43.96
N LEU A 372 45.38 25.92 -43.93
CA LEU A 372 43.99 25.90 -43.48
C LEU A 372 44.05 25.84 -41.96
N SER A 373 43.99 27.03 -41.40
CA SER A 373 43.83 27.31 -39.99
C SER A 373 42.64 26.53 -39.44
N ASP A 374 42.90 25.77 -38.40
CA ASP A 374 41.96 25.56 -37.30
C ASP A 374 41.34 26.92 -36.94
N HIS A 375 40.06 27.10 -37.26
CA HIS A 375 39.23 28.08 -36.60
C HIS A 375 38.33 27.35 -35.61
N SER A 376 38.94 27.06 -34.47
CA SER A 376 38.32 27.18 -33.16
C SER A 376 37.46 28.45 -33.09
N PHE A 377 36.15 28.26 -32.92
CA PHE A 377 35.30 29.24 -32.28
C PHE A 377 34.98 28.73 -30.87
N GLU A 378 35.83 29.10 -29.91
CA GLU A 378 35.37 29.35 -28.55
C GLU A 378 34.64 30.69 -28.56
N SER A 379 33.33 30.68 -28.26
CA SER A 379 32.70 31.65 -27.35
C SER A 379 31.25 31.25 -27.07
N ASP A 380 31.04 30.55 -25.95
CA ASP A 380 29.96 30.92 -25.03
C ASP A 380 30.27 32.33 -24.47
N PRO A 381 29.32 33.12 -23.92
CA PRO A 381 28.11 32.67 -23.25
C PRO A 381 26.85 33.50 -23.57
N SER A 382 25.67 32.87 -23.57
CA SER A 382 24.46 33.42 -22.92
C SER A 382 23.24 32.52 -23.16
N VAL A 383 23.11 31.49 -22.34
CA VAL A 383 21.79 30.94 -22.00
C VAL A 383 21.23 31.79 -20.86
N PRO A 384 20.01 32.30 -21.01
CA PRO A 384 19.06 32.03 -19.95
C PRO A 384 17.68 31.74 -20.54
N GLU A 385 17.32 30.47 -20.69
CA GLU A 385 15.92 30.07 -20.54
C GLU A 385 15.85 28.57 -20.19
N VAL A 386 15.82 28.32 -18.88
CA VAL A 386 15.70 26.98 -18.29
C VAL A 386 14.26 26.51 -18.46
N SER A 387 13.99 25.83 -19.56
CA SER A 387 12.84 24.93 -19.71
C SER A 387 13.11 23.65 -18.93
N GLY A 388 12.12 23.16 -18.18
CA GLY A 388 12.24 22.02 -17.27
C GLY A 388 12.27 20.67 -17.97
N GLN A 389 13.14 20.50 -18.97
CA GLN A 389 13.38 19.20 -19.59
C GLN A 389 14.07 18.27 -18.60
N SER A 390 13.48 17.10 -18.41
CA SER A 390 14.09 16.01 -17.66
C SER A 390 15.27 15.45 -18.47
N CYS A 391 16.46 15.42 -17.87
CA CYS A 391 17.67 14.89 -18.48
C CYS A 391 17.95 13.48 -17.97
N VAL A 392 18.50 12.61 -18.81
CA VAL A 392 18.98 11.28 -18.37
C VAL A 392 20.41 11.41 -17.84
N GLY A 393 20.80 10.56 -16.91
CA GLY A 393 22.15 10.48 -16.37
C GLY A 393 22.46 9.14 -15.72
N THR A 394 23.72 8.92 -15.40
CA THR A 394 24.23 7.70 -14.75
C THR A 394 24.69 8.01 -13.33
N PHE A 395 24.25 7.21 -12.36
CA PHE A 395 24.63 7.34 -10.96
C PHE A 395 25.91 6.55 -10.64
N TYR A 396 26.86 7.18 -9.97
CA TYR A 396 28.09 6.56 -9.49
C TYR A 396 28.15 6.63 -7.96
N ARG A 397 28.19 5.45 -7.34
CA ARG A 397 28.22 5.29 -5.89
C ARG A 397 29.55 5.70 -5.26
N ARG A 398 29.48 6.33 -4.08
CA ARG A 398 30.63 6.71 -3.22
C ARG A 398 30.43 6.19 -1.79
N ASP A 399 31.42 6.41 -0.93
CA ASP A 399 31.42 6.01 0.49
C ASP A 399 30.23 6.59 1.26
N HIS A 400 29.80 7.80 0.93
CA HIS A 400 28.60 8.41 1.50
C HIS A 400 27.72 9.02 0.40
N GLY A 401 26.82 8.22 -0.16
CA GLY A 401 25.93 8.58 -1.25
C GLY A 401 26.54 8.30 -2.63
N GLY A 402 26.62 9.33 -3.47
CA GLY A 402 27.22 9.24 -4.79
C GLY A 402 27.06 10.54 -5.58
N TYR A 403 27.21 10.45 -6.89
CA TYR A 403 26.96 11.56 -7.80
C TYR A 403 26.32 11.04 -9.08
N VAL A 404 25.54 11.89 -9.75
CA VAL A 404 24.96 11.58 -11.06
C VAL A 404 25.69 12.40 -12.10
N VAL A 405 26.06 11.77 -13.21
CA VAL A 405 26.58 12.42 -14.42
C VAL A 405 25.45 12.46 -15.45
N LEU A 406 24.98 13.64 -15.78
CA LEU A 406 23.93 13.85 -16.79
C LEU A 406 24.51 13.75 -18.22
N GLU A 407 23.65 13.52 -19.21
CA GLU A 407 24.02 13.50 -20.64
C GLU A 407 24.64 14.83 -21.11
N ASP A 408 24.31 15.96 -20.48
CA ASP A 408 24.89 17.27 -20.77
C ASP A 408 26.28 17.48 -20.12
N GLY A 409 26.84 16.43 -19.50
CA GLY A 409 28.13 16.45 -18.82
C GLY A 409 28.11 17.09 -17.43
N LYS A 410 26.96 17.61 -16.96
CA LYS A 410 26.85 18.17 -15.61
C LYS A 410 26.80 17.06 -14.56
N THR A 411 27.47 17.30 -13.44
CA THR A 411 27.47 16.37 -12.31
C THR A 411 26.89 17.01 -11.05
N PHE A 412 26.08 16.26 -10.31
CA PHE A 412 25.62 16.70 -8.99
C PHE A 412 25.69 15.57 -7.95
N ASN A 413 25.88 15.93 -6.68
CA ASN A 413 26.02 14.97 -5.60
C ASN A 413 24.64 14.51 -5.08
N VAL A 414 24.55 13.24 -4.77
CA VAL A 414 23.38 12.57 -4.21
C VAL A 414 23.73 12.08 -2.80
N THR A 415 22.92 12.42 -1.81
CA THR A 415 23.14 11.98 -0.42
C THR A 415 22.72 10.53 -0.25
N GLU A 416 23.28 9.85 0.76
CA GLU A 416 22.95 8.46 1.07
C GLU A 416 21.45 8.24 1.34
N SER A 417 20.76 9.25 1.90
CA SER A 417 19.31 9.20 2.10
C SER A 417 18.55 9.06 0.78
N ILE A 418 18.99 9.75 -0.28
CA ILE A 418 18.37 9.69 -1.60
C ILE A 418 18.73 8.37 -2.29
N VAL A 419 19.98 7.91 -2.17
CA VAL A 419 20.42 6.59 -2.65
C VAL A 419 19.52 5.49 -2.08
N HIS A 420 19.29 5.49 -0.77
CA HIS A 420 18.40 4.52 -0.12
C HIS A 420 16.92 4.69 -0.48
N GLN A 421 16.45 5.93 -0.66
CA GLN A 421 15.06 6.20 -1.00
C GLN A 421 14.69 5.66 -2.38
N HIS A 422 15.60 5.80 -3.36
CA HIS A 422 15.39 5.38 -4.74
C HIS A 422 16.00 4.02 -5.07
N GLY A 423 16.75 3.41 -4.14
CA GLY A 423 17.40 2.11 -4.33
C GLY A 423 18.49 2.14 -5.39
N LEU A 424 19.25 3.23 -5.46
CA LEU A 424 20.26 3.44 -6.49
C LEU A 424 21.48 2.54 -6.25
N GLU A 425 21.84 1.79 -7.29
CA GLU A 425 23.06 0.97 -7.34
C GLU A 425 24.09 1.62 -8.27
N HIS A 426 25.37 1.29 -8.10
CA HIS A 426 26.44 1.84 -8.94
C HIS A 426 26.16 1.62 -10.44
N GLU A 427 26.37 2.65 -11.25
CA GLU A 427 26.04 2.70 -12.69
C GLU A 427 24.54 2.63 -13.04
N ALA A 428 23.64 2.87 -12.07
CA ALA A 428 22.20 2.96 -12.37
C ALA A 428 21.89 4.14 -13.31
N GLU A 429 21.02 3.89 -14.30
CA GLU A 429 20.51 4.94 -15.19
C GLU A 429 19.31 5.63 -14.54
N VAL A 430 19.36 6.95 -14.49
CA VAL A 430 18.37 7.77 -13.80
C VAL A 430 17.90 8.92 -14.67
N LYS A 431 16.61 9.23 -14.59
CA LYS A 431 16.00 10.43 -15.16
C LYS A 431 15.93 11.49 -14.08
N CYS A 432 16.57 12.63 -14.34
CA CYS A 432 16.68 13.74 -13.42
C CYS A 432 15.81 14.91 -13.91
N SER A 433 14.85 15.33 -13.10
CA SER A 433 13.99 16.48 -13.39
C SER A 433 14.35 17.65 -12.47
N PRO A 434 14.79 18.82 -12.98
CA PRO A 434 15.20 19.92 -12.13
C PRO A 434 14.00 20.53 -11.39
N GLY A 435 14.01 20.46 -10.06
CA GLY A 435 13.10 21.15 -9.16
C GLY A 435 13.72 22.44 -8.63
N LYS A 436 12.99 23.55 -8.70
CA LYS A 436 13.40 24.82 -8.08
C LYS A 436 12.89 24.88 -6.64
N GLN A 437 13.78 24.95 -5.66
CA GLN A 437 13.41 25.36 -4.29
C GLN A 437 13.36 26.88 -4.17
N GLN A 438 12.64 27.40 -3.16
CA GLN A 438 12.51 28.83 -2.87
C GLN A 438 13.86 29.52 -2.57
N ASN A 439 14.91 28.75 -2.27
CA ASN A 439 16.25 29.23 -1.94
C ASN A 439 17.22 29.32 -3.15
N GLY A 440 16.75 29.07 -4.37
CA GLY A 440 17.56 29.18 -5.60
C GLY A 440 18.47 27.99 -5.89
N THR A 441 18.58 27.01 -4.99
CA THR A 441 19.30 25.75 -5.25
C THR A 441 18.46 24.81 -6.12
N THR A 442 19.03 24.33 -7.23
CA THR A 442 18.41 23.34 -8.11
C THR A 442 18.49 21.96 -7.45
N LEU A 443 17.35 21.40 -7.07
CA LEU A 443 17.26 20.04 -6.53
C LEU A 443 16.69 19.13 -7.61
N TYR A 444 17.42 18.10 -8.02
CA TYR A 444 16.94 17.16 -9.03
C TYR A 444 16.02 16.12 -8.37
N ASP A 445 14.84 15.93 -8.95
CA ASP A 445 13.99 14.77 -8.68
C ASP A 445 14.50 13.60 -9.53
N ILE A 446 14.82 12.47 -8.89
CA ILE A 446 15.51 11.34 -9.50
C ILE A 446 14.51 10.19 -9.68
N GLU A 447 14.29 9.77 -10.91
CA GLU A 447 13.51 8.59 -11.24
C GLU A 447 14.44 7.50 -11.82
N LEU A 448 14.44 6.31 -11.23
CA LEU A 448 15.25 5.19 -11.69
C LEU A 448 14.69 4.64 -13.01
N LEU A 449 15.53 4.56 -14.05
CA LEU A 449 15.18 3.97 -15.35
C LEU A 449 15.66 2.53 -15.45
N LEU A 450 16.94 2.30 -15.15
CA LEU A 450 17.59 1.00 -15.20
C LEU A 450 18.43 0.80 -13.95
N GLN A 451 18.34 -0.40 -13.36
CA GLN A 451 19.14 -0.74 -12.18
C GLN A 451 20.60 -0.99 -12.58
N GLY A 452 21.51 -0.48 -11.75
CA GLY A 452 22.95 -0.72 -11.85
C GLY A 452 23.38 -2.03 -11.18
N ASP A 453 24.66 -2.09 -10.80
CA ASP A 453 25.26 -3.23 -10.09
C ASP A 453 26.30 -2.75 -9.07
N ASP A 454 26.02 -2.97 -7.79
CA ASP A 454 26.90 -2.59 -6.68
C ASP A 454 28.20 -3.44 -6.59
N THR A 455 28.32 -4.56 -7.32
CA THR A 455 29.55 -5.38 -7.30
C THR A 455 30.78 -4.68 -7.86
N TYR A 456 30.58 -3.72 -8.76
CA TYR A 456 31.64 -2.87 -9.33
C TYR A 456 31.81 -1.55 -8.59
N ALA A 457 31.04 -1.31 -7.53
CA ALA A 457 31.13 -0.07 -6.78
C ALA A 457 32.51 0.07 -6.11
N PRO A 458 33.08 1.30 -6.04
CA PRO A 458 34.33 1.57 -5.35
C PRO A 458 34.21 1.52 -3.82
N VAL A 459 33.16 0.88 -3.29
CA VAL A 459 32.82 0.83 -1.88
C VAL A 459 32.39 -0.57 -1.46
N ARG A 460 32.73 -0.93 -0.24
CA ARG A 460 32.25 -2.14 0.42
C ARG A 460 31.30 -1.77 1.53
N GLN A 461 30.13 -2.38 1.53
CA GLN A 461 29.11 -2.16 2.54
C GLN A 461 29.14 -3.29 3.56
N PHE A 462 29.13 -2.92 4.84
CA PHE A 462 29.15 -3.83 5.98
C PHE A 462 27.94 -3.61 6.87
N VAL A 463 27.47 -4.69 7.49
CA VAL A 463 26.47 -4.66 8.56
C VAL A 463 27.22 -4.86 9.86
N GLY A 464 27.06 -3.94 10.80
CA GLY A 464 27.83 -3.97 12.03
C GLY A 464 27.18 -3.23 13.18
N TYR A 465 28.02 -2.85 14.13
CA TYR A 465 27.62 -2.04 15.27
C TYR A 465 28.68 -0.99 15.57
N ILE A 466 28.27 0.02 16.32
CA ILE A 466 29.15 1.09 16.76
C ILE A 466 29.82 0.68 18.07
N GLU A 467 31.13 0.88 18.15
CA GLU A 467 31.92 0.62 19.34
C GLU A 467 32.66 1.90 19.76
N LEU A 468 32.57 2.27 21.03
CA LEU A 468 33.38 3.33 21.61
C LEU A 468 34.71 2.75 22.09
N GLY A 469 35.79 3.04 21.35
CA GLY A 469 37.14 2.56 21.70
C GLY A 469 37.88 3.47 22.68
N ASP A 470 39.13 3.07 22.96
CA ASP A 470 40.07 3.87 23.76
C ASP A 470 40.26 5.27 23.15
N HIS A 471 40.48 6.27 24.01
CA HIS A 471 40.60 7.69 23.63
C HIS A 471 39.34 8.31 23.00
N PHE A 472 38.15 7.80 23.34
CA PHE A 472 36.86 8.34 22.85
C PHE A 472 36.73 8.33 21.32
N THR A 473 37.44 7.43 20.65
CA THR A 473 37.33 7.26 19.19
C THR A 473 36.20 6.29 18.89
N TRP A 474 35.27 6.70 18.03
CA TRP A 474 34.16 5.87 17.60
C TRP A 474 34.59 4.97 16.45
N TYR A 475 34.22 3.69 16.51
CA TYR A 475 34.49 2.70 15.47
C TYR A 475 33.21 2.07 14.96
N CYS A 476 33.21 1.67 13.69
CA CYS A 476 32.27 0.71 13.15
C CYS A 476 32.95 -0.65 13.06
N VAL A 477 32.33 -1.66 13.66
CA VAL A 477 32.82 -3.04 13.70
C VAL A 477 31.87 -3.92 12.92
N ASP A 478 32.40 -4.69 11.96
CA ASP A 478 31.62 -5.66 11.21
C ASP A 478 31.04 -6.73 12.16
N MET A 479 29.76 -7.05 11.98
CA MET A 479 29.07 -8.06 12.78
C MET A 479 29.61 -9.48 12.53
N ASN A 480 30.18 -9.72 11.35
CA ASN A 480 30.71 -11.04 10.98
C ASN A 480 32.18 -11.24 11.39
N ASP A 481 32.94 -10.15 11.53
CA ASP A 481 34.35 -10.19 11.89
C ASP A 481 34.75 -9.00 12.78
N SER A 482 35.00 -9.29 14.06
CA SER A 482 35.43 -8.27 15.04
C SER A 482 36.79 -7.62 14.73
N GLN A 483 37.61 -8.22 13.86
CA GLN A 483 38.88 -7.62 13.43
C GLN A 483 38.67 -6.51 12.39
N ASN A 484 37.54 -6.53 11.68
CA ASN A 484 37.14 -5.51 10.71
C ASN A 484 36.56 -4.30 11.46
N ARG A 485 37.48 -3.53 12.03
CA ARG A 485 37.21 -2.35 12.86
C ARG A 485 37.73 -1.09 12.18
N TYR A 486 36.83 -0.15 11.92
CA TYR A 486 37.15 1.05 11.15
C TYR A 486 36.75 2.31 11.91
N PRO A 487 37.63 3.32 12.02
CA PRO A 487 37.32 4.56 12.71
C PRO A 487 36.19 5.29 11.98
N LEU A 488 35.24 5.82 12.74
CA LEU A 488 34.09 6.49 12.20
C LEU A 488 34.41 7.93 11.81
N HIS A 489 33.93 8.36 10.65
CA HIS A 489 34.17 9.70 10.16
C HIS A 489 33.52 10.78 11.06
N GLN A 490 34.27 11.83 11.38
CA GLN A 490 33.88 12.89 12.33
C GLN A 490 32.52 13.54 12.03
N ARG A 491 32.23 13.83 10.77
CA ARG A 491 30.93 14.41 10.37
C ARG A 491 29.75 13.50 10.69
N ASP A 492 29.92 12.19 10.60
CA ASP A 492 28.84 11.25 10.86
C ASP A 492 28.58 11.14 12.37
N ILE A 493 29.61 11.29 13.20
CA ILE A 493 29.49 11.40 14.66
C ILE A 493 28.66 12.64 15.02
N GLU A 494 28.96 13.79 14.43
CA GLU A 494 28.29 15.06 14.70
C GLU A 494 26.81 15.06 14.29
N ILE A 495 26.51 14.49 13.11
CA ILE A 495 25.16 14.47 12.54
C ILE A 495 24.32 13.36 13.17
N GLN A 496 24.83 12.13 13.21
CA GLN A 496 24.06 10.96 13.63
C GLN A 496 24.13 10.70 15.12
N ARG A 497 25.04 11.32 15.88
CA ARG A 497 25.20 11.16 17.34
C ARG A 497 25.03 9.71 17.80
N PRO A 498 25.93 8.81 17.37
CA PRO A 498 25.81 7.39 17.64
C PRO A 498 26.09 7.06 19.12
N ASN A 499 25.53 5.95 19.62
CA ASN A 499 25.87 5.38 20.91
C ASN A 499 26.60 4.05 20.77
N ASP A 500 27.32 3.67 21.81
CA ASP A 500 28.00 2.39 21.90
C ASP A 500 26.98 1.22 21.83
N GLY A 501 27.26 0.25 20.98
CA GLY A 501 26.40 -0.90 20.70
C GLY A 501 25.25 -0.64 19.73
N ASP A 502 25.11 0.56 19.16
CA ASP A 502 24.06 0.83 18.17
C ASP A 502 24.33 0.01 16.88
N PRO A 503 23.38 -0.81 16.39
CA PRO A 503 23.54 -1.51 15.13
C PRO A 503 23.53 -0.51 13.98
N CYS A 504 24.40 -0.71 12.99
CA CYS A 504 24.55 0.18 11.85
C CYS A 504 24.82 -0.56 10.53
N LEU A 505 24.55 0.15 9.44
CA LEU A 505 25.04 -0.15 8.10
C LEU A 505 26.08 0.93 7.77
N PHE A 506 27.27 0.53 7.34
CA PHE A 506 28.33 1.47 7.01
C PHE A 506 29.06 1.06 5.74
N ASN A 507 29.58 2.06 5.03
CA ASN A 507 30.34 1.89 3.80
C ASN A 507 31.81 2.25 4.05
N ILE A 508 32.69 1.57 3.34
CA ILE A 508 34.13 1.84 3.31
C ILE A 508 34.56 1.92 1.85
N ALA A 509 35.21 3.02 1.47
CA ALA A 509 35.84 3.12 0.15
C ALA A 509 36.97 2.09 0.03
N ASN A 510 37.21 1.55 -1.16
CA ASN A 510 38.27 0.56 -1.39
C ASN A 510 39.67 1.04 -0.95
N GLU A 511 39.90 2.36 -0.90
CA GLU A 511 41.12 3.02 -0.41
C GLU A 511 40.92 3.80 0.90
N GLY A 512 39.74 3.74 1.49
CA GLY A 512 39.35 4.55 2.65
C GLY A 512 39.79 3.93 3.97
N HIS A 513 40.32 4.77 4.87
CA HIS A 513 40.65 4.37 6.25
C HIS A 513 39.50 4.60 7.25
N PHE A 514 38.42 5.25 6.83
CA PHE A 514 37.31 5.63 7.70
C PHE A 514 36.00 5.01 7.22
N ALA A 515 35.16 4.61 8.17
CA ALA A 515 33.80 4.17 7.90
C ALA A 515 32.85 5.38 7.79
N ARG A 516 31.94 5.33 6.82
CA ARG A 516 30.82 6.27 6.68
C ARG A 516 29.51 5.58 7.06
N LEU A 517 28.71 6.20 7.93
CA LEU A 517 27.43 5.63 8.35
C LEU A 517 26.38 5.80 7.25
N SER A 518 25.92 4.67 6.70
CA SER A 518 24.75 4.65 5.81
C SER A 518 23.45 4.71 6.59
N ARG A 519 23.36 3.92 7.67
CA ARG A 519 22.15 3.81 8.47
C ARG A 519 22.45 3.44 9.92
N LEU A 520 21.81 4.13 10.85
CA LEU A 520 21.84 3.80 12.27
C LEU A 520 20.48 3.23 12.71
N TYR A 521 20.48 2.03 13.28
CA TYR A 521 19.25 1.34 13.70
C TYR A 521 18.97 1.59 15.18
N ARG A 522 18.37 2.74 15.49
CA ARG A 522 17.98 3.07 16.88
C ARG A 522 16.75 2.27 17.33
N LYS A 523 16.78 1.75 18.55
CA LYS A 523 15.59 1.24 19.27
C LYS A 523 14.74 2.41 19.76
N THR A 524 14.11 3.16 18.87
CA THR A 524 13.23 4.26 19.30
C THR A 524 11.95 3.68 19.90
N LYS A 525 11.68 3.97 21.20
CA LYS A 525 10.31 4.03 21.71
C LYS A 525 9.59 5.07 20.85
N GLN A 526 8.74 4.62 19.93
CA GLN A 526 8.06 5.49 18.97
C GLN A 526 7.31 6.60 19.71
N SER A 527 7.80 7.84 19.59
CA SER A 527 6.97 9.01 19.85
C SER A 527 6.06 9.21 18.64
N ALA A 528 4.81 9.59 18.90
CA ALA A 528 3.77 9.75 17.88
C ALA A 528 4.10 10.80 16.80
N ALA A 529 5.17 11.58 16.98
CA ALA A 529 5.59 12.64 16.04
C ALA A 529 6.39 12.13 14.82
N GLU A 530 6.99 10.94 14.87
CA GLU A 530 7.70 10.36 13.71
C GLU A 530 6.82 9.42 12.85
N GLN A 531 5.58 9.15 13.28
CA GLN A 531 4.62 8.38 12.48
C GLN A 531 3.89 9.23 11.43
N GLU A 532 3.93 10.56 11.50
CA GLU A 532 3.25 11.43 10.52
C GLU A 532 4.03 11.62 9.21
N ILE A 533 5.32 11.26 9.13
CA ILE A 533 6.14 11.42 7.91
C ILE A 533 6.24 10.12 7.09
N LYS A 534 5.73 8.99 7.60
CA LYS A 534 5.73 7.68 6.88
C LYS A 534 4.37 7.24 6.32
N THR A 535 3.36 8.10 6.35
CA THR A 535 2.00 7.81 5.81
C THR A 535 1.70 8.46 4.47
N GLN A 536 2.70 8.90 3.72
CA GLN A 536 2.53 9.23 2.31
C GLN A 536 3.22 8.20 1.42
N LYS A 537 2.56 7.04 1.24
CA LYS A 537 2.63 6.35 -0.04
C LYS A 537 1.54 6.93 -0.93
N PRO A 538 1.84 7.38 -2.15
CA PRO A 538 0.82 7.62 -3.14
C PRO A 538 0.20 6.27 -3.49
N SER A 539 -1.04 6.04 -3.03
CA SER A 539 -1.90 5.01 -3.60
C SER A 539 -2.33 5.48 -4.98
N LEU A 540 -1.44 5.30 -5.97
CA LEU A 540 -1.88 5.26 -7.35
C LEU A 540 -2.83 4.06 -7.47
N LEU A 541 -4.08 4.37 -7.83
CA LEU A 541 -5.03 3.46 -8.43
C LEU A 541 -4.40 2.87 -9.69
N ARG A 542 -3.55 1.86 -9.52
CA ARG A 542 -3.16 0.96 -10.59
C ARG A 542 -4.35 0.01 -10.76
N GLY A 543 -5.12 0.25 -11.82
CA GLY A 543 -6.17 -0.67 -12.25
C GLY A 543 -5.66 -2.10 -12.18
N GLN A 544 -6.49 -2.98 -11.61
CA GLN A 544 -6.24 -4.41 -11.60
C GLN A 544 -6.25 -4.93 -13.04
N VAL A 545 -5.12 -4.80 -13.73
CA VAL A 545 -4.77 -5.76 -14.76
C VAL A 545 -4.51 -7.05 -13.99
N LYS A 546 -5.42 -8.02 -14.15
CA LYS A 546 -5.21 -9.41 -13.72
C LYS A 546 -3.93 -9.92 -14.37
N LYS A 547 -2.78 -9.73 -13.70
CA LYS A 547 -1.62 -10.57 -13.94
C LYS A 547 -2.06 -11.97 -13.55
N THR A 548 -2.04 -12.87 -14.52
CA THR A 548 -2.17 -14.31 -14.33
C THR A 548 -1.36 -14.69 -13.09
N LYS A 549 -2.05 -15.16 -12.04
CA LYS A 549 -1.36 -15.71 -10.88
C LYS A 549 -0.49 -16.86 -11.41
N PRO A 550 0.82 -16.89 -11.11
CA PRO A 550 1.63 -18.04 -11.46
C PRO A 550 1.03 -19.30 -10.83
N ASP A 551 1.03 -20.40 -11.58
CA ASP A 551 0.48 -21.67 -11.09
C ASP A 551 1.19 -22.07 -9.78
N PRO A 552 0.43 -22.54 -8.77
CA PRO A 552 1.00 -22.98 -7.51
C PRO A 552 1.96 -24.14 -7.76
N PHE A 553 3.23 -23.94 -7.41
CA PHE A 553 4.30 -24.89 -7.74
C PHE A 553 4.74 -25.74 -6.55
N LEU A 554 4.21 -25.54 -5.34
CA LEU A 554 4.52 -26.33 -4.13
C LEU A 554 3.23 -26.84 -3.44
N GLU A 555 2.25 -27.27 -4.22
CA GLU A 555 1.02 -27.86 -3.67
C GLU A 555 1.34 -29.06 -2.77
N SER A 556 0.61 -29.18 -1.66
CA SER A 556 0.74 -30.24 -0.65
C SER A 556 2.08 -30.30 0.11
N CYS A 557 3.02 -29.38 -0.14
CA CYS A 557 4.28 -29.31 0.61
C CYS A 557 4.09 -28.57 1.94
N LYS A 558 4.72 -29.04 3.01
CA LYS A 558 4.73 -28.42 4.34
C LYS A 558 6.03 -27.67 4.56
N ILE A 559 5.91 -26.37 4.73
CA ILE A 559 7.03 -25.46 4.90
C ILE A 559 7.02 -24.96 6.33
N VAL A 560 8.08 -25.28 7.08
CA VAL A 560 8.27 -24.79 8.44
C VAL A 560 9.16 -23.56 8.41
N ILE A 561 8.70 -22.45 9.01
CA ILE A 561 9.47 -21.23 9.17
C ILE A 561 9.67 -20.93 10.65
N VAL A 562 10.92 -20.80 11.08
CA VAL A 562 11.31 -20.46 12.46
C VAL A 562 11.86 -19.03 12.52
N GLY A 563 11.29 -18.21 13.39
CA GLY A 563 11.66 -16.80 13.56
C GLY A 563 10.72 -15.83 12.82
N GLY A 564 10.80 -14.55 13.20
CA GLY A 564 9.96 -13.50 12.62
C GLY A 564 8.46 -13.62 12.92
N LEU A 565 7.65 -12.77 12.27
CA LEU A 565 6.19 -12.73 12.43
C LEU A 565 5.47 -13.50 11.32
N ARG A 566 4.54 -14.39 11.67
CA ARG A 566 3.75 -15.23 10.74
C ARG A 566 3.17 -14.46 9.55
N LYS A 567 2.56 -13.29 9.82
CA LYS A 567 1.90 -12.42 8.82
C LYS A 567 2.84 -12.01 7.68
N TRP A 568 4.15 -12.02 7.91
CA TRP A 568 5.12 -11.61 6.93
C TRP A 568 5.30 -12.68 5.84
N PHE A 569 5.18 -13.95 6.21
CA PHE A 569 5.42 -15.11 5.36
C PHE A 569 4.15 -15.70 4.74
N GLU A 570 3.01 -15.59 5.42
CA GLU A 570 1.74 -16.21 5.04
C GLU A 570 1.33 -15.91 3.59
N GLY A 571 1.42 -14.65 3.16
CA GLY A 571 1.10 -14.28 1.77
C GLY A 571 2.05 -14.89 0.74
N VAL A 572 3.34 -14.97 1.06
CA VAL A 572 4.37 -15.51 0.14
C VAL A 572 4.24 -17.03 0.00
N VAL A 573 4.01 -17.72 1.11
CA VAL A 573 3.87 -19.19 1.10
C VAL A 573 2.53 -19.60 0.50
N ALA A 574 1.45 -18.86 0.78
CA ALA A 574 0.14 -19.09 0.16
C ALA A 574 0.17 -18.89 -1.37
N GLU A 575 0.96 -17.95 -1.89
CA GLU A 575 1.19 -17.77 -3.34
C GLU A 575 1.76 -19.03 -3.99
N THR A 576 2.52 -19.86 -3.26
CA THR A 576 3.14 -21.09 -3.79
C THR A 576 2.26 -22.34 -3.70
N GLY A 577 1.13 -22.28 -2.97
CA GLY A 577 0.25 -23.43 -2.70
C GLY A 577 0.69 -24.33 -1.53
N ALA A 578 1.79 -23.99 -0.85
CA ALA A 578 2.31 -24.76 0.29
C ALA A 578 1.61 -24.45 1.62
N ILE A 579 1.65 -25.40 2.56
CA ILE A 579 1.11 -25.25 3.91
C ILE A 579 2.19 -24.64 4.82
N LEU A 580 1.93 -23.44 5.34
CA LEU A 580 2.82 -22.74 6.27
C LEU A 580 2.63 -23.22 7.72
N ILE A 581 3.71 -23.70 8.32
CA ILE A 581 3.87 -23.95 9.75
C ILE A 581 4.89 -22.93 10.27
N HIS A 582 4.53 -22.13 11.27
CA HIS A 582 5.35 -21.00 11.72
C HIS A 582 5.47 -20.99 13.25
N ASP A 583 6.68 -20.68 13.74
CA ASP A 583 6.96 -20.37 15.14
C ASP A 583 7.87 -19.14 15.25
N SER A 584 7.69 -18.32 16.30
CA SER A 584 8.49 -17.11 16.55
C SER A 584 9.92 -17.40 17.03
N GLY A 585 10.20 -18.64 17.45
CA GLY A 585 11.47 -19.06 18.04
C GLY A 585 11.51 -19.00 19.57
N ASP A 586 10.42 -18.58 20.23
CA ASP A 586 10.37 -18.50 21.70
C ASP A 586 10.21 -19.88 22.35
N ALA A 587 9.55 -20.83 21.66
CA ALA A 587 9.27 -22.18 22.16
C ALA A 587 9.33 -23.23 21.02
N PRO A 588 10.55 -23.60 20.55
CA PRO A 588 10.74 -24.48 19.39
C PRO A 588 10.12 -25.88 19.55
N GLU A 589 9.96 -26.35 20.79
CA GLU A 589 9.38 -27.65 21.13
C GLU A 589 7.99 -27.87 20.53
N ARG A 590 7.21 -26.78 20.35
CA ARG A 590 5.84 -26.85 19.80
C ARG A 590 5.81 -27.33 18.35
N ILE A 591 6.84 -27.02 17.58
CA ILE A 591 6.91 -27.37 16.16
C ILE A 591 7.76 -28.61 15.88
N HIS A 592 8.41 -29.23 16.87
CA HIS A 592 9.26 -30.41 16.63
C HIS A 592 8.51 -31.59 15.98
N ALA A 593 7.26 -31.82 16.39
CA ALA A 593 6.40 -32.87 15.82
C ALA A 593 6.01 -32.57 14.36
N ASP A 594 5.76 -31.30 14.06
CA ASP A 594 5.40 -30.83 12.72
C ASP A 594 6.61 -30.73 11.80
N LEU A 595 7.77 -30.33 12.34
CA LEU A 595 9.07 -30.30 11.67
C LEU A 595 9.49 -31.69 11.20
N SER A 596 9.21 -32.72 11.99
CA SER A 596 9.48 -34.12 11.60
C SER A 596 8.72 -34.54 10.32
N LYS A 597 7.62 -33.85 9.99
CA LYS A 597 6.77 -34.10 8.82
C LYS A 597 6.88 -33.00 7.76
N ALA A 598 7.89 -32.14 7.88
CA ALA A 598 8.09 -31.02 6.96
C ALA A 598 8.93 -31.42 5.75
N ASP A 599 8.68 -30.73 4.65
CA ASP A 599 9.39 -30.89 3.38
C ASP A 599 10.57 -29.92 3.27
N ALA A 600 10.46 -28.76 3.94
CA ALA A 600 11.55 -27.81 4.05
C ALA A 600 11.47 -26.99 5.34
N LEU A 601 12.64 -26.63 5.85
CA LEU A 601 12.82 -25.74 6.98
C LEU A 601 13.44 -24.43 6.51
N PHE A 602 12.83 -23.30 6.85
CA PHE A 602 13.42 -21.99 6.67
C PHE A 602 13.57 -21.33 8.04
N PHE A 603 14.67 -20.62 8.26
CA PHE A 603 14.84 -19.88 9.50
C PHE A 603 15.28 -18.45 9.23
N LEU A 604 14.64 -17.53 9.95
CA LEU A 604 15.01 -16.12 9.99
C LEU A 604 15.74 -15.88 11.32
N LEU A 605 17.03 -15.57 11.21
CA LEU A 605 17.86 -15.25 12.38
C LEU A 605 17.37 -13.92 12.98
N THR A 606 16.74 -14.01 14.14
CA THR A 606 16.25 -12.89 14.95
C THR A 606 16.75 -13.06 16.38
N ALA A 607 16.75 -11.98 17.17
CA ALA A 607 17.22 -12.01 18.56
C ALA A 607 16.51 -13.07 19.43
N THR A 608 15.28 -13.44 19.08
CA THR A 608 14.47 -14.45 19.78
C THR A 608 14.64 -15.87 19.24
N SER A 609 15.15 -16.06 18.02
CA SER A 609 15.13 -17.36 17.35
C SER A 609 16.46 -18.12 17.45
N HIS A 610 17.54 -17.50 17.94
CA HIS A 610 18.88 -18.12 17.95
C HIS A 610 18.90 -19.51 18.63
N ARG A 611 18.27 -19.65 19.81
CA ARG A 611 18.21 -20.94 20.53
C ARG A 611 17.30 -21.96 19.84
N ALA A 612 16.21 -21.52 19.21
CA ALA A 612 15.29 -22.36 18.46
C ALA A 612 15.89 -22.90 17.16
N THR A 613 16.74 -22.10 16.50
CA THR A 613 17.40 -22.46 15.24
C THR A 613 18.29 -23.69 15.42
N TRP A 614 19.09 -23.76 16.49
CA TRP A 614 19.97 -24.92 16.72
C TRP A 614 19.20 -26.24 16.88
N SER A 615 18.17 -26.25 17.73
CA SER A 615 17.33 -27.44 17.97
C SER A 615 16.61 -27.91 16.69
N CYS A 616 16.06 -26.97 15.91
CA CYS A 616 15.35 -27.30 14.68
C CYS A 616 16.31 -27.77 13.57
N VAL A 617 17.52 -27.21 13.48
CA VAL A 617 18.54 -27.63 12.51
C VAL A 617 19.05 -29.05 12.82
N GLU A 618 19.21 -29.42 14.09
CA GLU A 618 19.57 -30.79 14.46
C GLU A 618 18.50 -31.81 14.04
N ILE A 619 17.22 -31.52 14.31
CA ILE A 619 16.10 -32.37 13.87
C ILE A 619 16.04 -32.45 12.34
N ALA A 620 16.25 -31.32 11.65
CA ALA A 620 16.28 -31.27 10.20
C ALA A 620 17.42 -32.12 9.63
N LYS A 621 18.63 -32.07 10.20
CA LYS A 621 19.76 -32.91 9.80
C LYS A 621 19.49 -34.40 10.02
N GLN A 622 18.91 -34.78 11.17
CA GLN A 622 18.54 -36.16 11.47
C GLN A 622 17.49 -36.72 10.49
N ARG A 623 16.57 -35.88 10.01
CA ARG A 623 15.47 -36.24 9.10
C ARG A 623 15.73 -35.90 7.63
N GLN A 624 16.96 -35.48 7.31
CA GLN A 624 17.37 -35.04 5.97
C GLN A 624 16.39 -34.01 5.35
N ILE A 625 15.91 -33.07 6.17
CA ILE A 625 15.06 -31.97 5.70
C ILE A 625 15.97 -30.87 5.16
N PRO A 626 15.77 -30.41 3.91
CA PRO A 626 16.51 -29.27 3.39
C PRO A 626 16.19 -28.03 4.23
N HIS A 627 17.24 -27.32 4.64
CA HIS A 627 17.12 -26.17 5.52
C HIS A 627 17.82 -24.95 4.91
N PHE A 628 17.17 -23.78 5.01
CA PHE A 628 17.61 -22.56 4.35
C PHE A 628 17.55 -21.36 5.31
N VAL A 629 18.49 -20.43 5.16
CA VAL A 629 18.52 -19.19 5.93
C VAL A 629 17.81 -18.10 5.14
N ILE A 630 16.79 -17.48 5.74
CA ILE A 630 16.16 -16.29 5.15
C ILE A 630 17.05 -15.08 5.43
N GLN A 631 17.64 -14.52 4.38
CA GLN A 631 18.46 -13.31 4.46
C GLN A 631 17.62 -12.11 3.98
N GLY A 632 17.10 -11.32 4.92
CA GLY A 632 16.48 -10.04 4.59
C GLY A 632 14.98 -10.10 4.28
N SER A 633 14.57 -9.77 3.04
CA SER A 633 13.21 -9.33 2.68
C SER A 633 12.27 -10.43 2.15
N LYS A 634 10.97 -10.15 1.97
CA LYS A 634 9.97 -11.11 1.42
C LYS A 634 10.37 -11.64 0.04
N SER A 635 11.12 -10.85 -0.72
CA SER A 635 11.62 -11.24 -2.04
C SER A 635 12.68 -12.34 -1.96
N ASN A 636 13.52 -12.33 -0.90
CA ASN A 636 14.49 -13.40 -0.64
C ASN A 636 13.78 -14.73 -0.37
N LEU A 637 12.70 -14.74 0.42
CA LEU A 637 11.90 -15.95 0.62
C LEU A 637 11.27 -16.46 -0.68
N ARG A 638 10.73 -15.57 -1.53
CA ARG A 638 10.18 -15.98 -2.83
C ARG A 638 11.22 -16.65 -3.71
N MET A 639 12.41 -16.06 -3.79
CA MET A 639 13.54 -16.58 -4.55
C MET A 639 13.96 -17.95 -4.03
N LEU A 640 14.15 -18.09 -2.71
CA LEU A 640 14.52 -19.36 -2.09
C LEU A 640 13.49 -20.47 -2.34
N LEU A 641 12.19 -20.16 -2.27
CA LEU A 641 11.13 -21.11 -2.58
C LEU A 641 11.14 -21.53 -4.06
N TRP A 642 11.37 -20.58 -4.96
CA TRP A 642 11.37 -20.81 -6.41
C TRP A 642 12.58 -21.62 -6.88
N GLU A 643 13.77 -21.26 -6.41
CA GLU A 643 15.04 -21.90 -6.81
C GLU A 643 15.16 -23.32 -6.26
N ASN A 644 14.67 -23.55 -5.04
CA ASN A 644 14.79 -24.85 -4.37
C ASN A 644 13.56 -25.74 -4.56
N ARG A 645 12.61 -25.37 -5.42
CA ARG A 645 11.34 -26.10 -5.61
C ARG A 645 11.50 -27.60 -5.88
N GLU A 646 12.51 -27.98 -6.66
CA GLU A 646 12.77 -29.39 -6.99
C GLU A 646 13.32 -30.15 -5.79
N LEU A 647 14.16 -29.52 -4.96
CA LEU A 647 14.69 -30.11 -3.73
C LEU A 647 13.59 -30.30 -2.69
N ILE A 648 12.64 -29.36 -2.61
CA ILE A 648 11.47 -29.44 -1.72
C ILE A 648 10.53 -30.56 -2.20
N LYS A 649 10.31 -30.70 -3.51
CA LYS A 649 9.44 -31.74 -4.09
C LYS A 649 10.02 -33.16 -4.04
N ARG A 650 11.34 -33.33 -4.20
CA ARG A 650 11.97 -34.67 -4.27
C ARG A 650 11.64 -35.57 -3.08
N LYS A 651 11.35 -35.00 -1.90
CA LYS A 651 10.95 -35.77 -0.72
C LYS A 651 9.57 -36.40 -0.84
N ASN A 652 8.65 -35.80 -1.60
CA ASN A 652 7.33 -36.37 -1.89
C ASN A 652 7.40 -37.57 -2.86
N MET A 653 8.38 -37.60 -3.78
CA MET A 653 8.51 -38.72 -4.74
C MET A 653 9.10 -40.00 -4.16
N ILE A 654 9.76 -39.95 -2.99
CA ILE A 654 10.37 -41.14 -2.36
C ILE A 654 9.32 -41.97 -1.59
N LEU A 655 8.11 -41.45 -1.37
CA LEU A 655 7.04 -42.11 -0.61
C LEU A 655 5.92 -42.73 -1.47
N ASP A 656 5.98 -42.57 -2.80
CA ASP A 656 4.99 -43.12 -3.75
C ASP A 656 5.52 -44.31 -4.60
N ILE A 657 6.55 -45.03 -4.11
CA ILE A 657 7.01 -46.32 -4.68
C ILE A 657 6.80 -47.45 -3.68
#